data_AF-A0A0B7FX99-F1
#
_entry.id   AF-A0A0B7FX99-F1
#
_cell.length_a   1.000
_cell.length_b   1.000
_cell.length_c   1.000
_cell.angle_alpha   90.00
_cell.angle_beta   90.00
_cell.angle_gamma   90.00
#
_symmetry.space_group_name_H-M   'P 1'
#
loop_
_entity.id
_entity.type
_entity.pdbx_description
1 polymer ?
#
loop_
_entity_poly.entity_id
_entity_poly.type
_entity_poly.pdbx_seq_one_letter_code
_entity_poly.pdbx_strand_id
1 'polypeptide(L)'
;MSDLDDYGMPIERQATPPPFPPRVLARPDGEGRPTHRLAKAIQDATDGDPDKLQRLIDEVVEAASKVIERGSPLTRKLVTHTKNAYEFSVEILSNNKVEDPWTYAAVKEYGGKFIELRARISKGHGGGMVKASTVGGWYSCFVICISKYAHDPETGFKVGGRLLYREGYAAQLLDRVKNVIDTLKLDRHSSRNKTSCGLPEARLLIEWMLASSVFRGRIVKLQLTSVVIIALYTGLRPSSFCAGHKEDVALEKYMKMGDLKIWNRGDLRFDIELDVYNFKGHNASVIGNSVKYWLRGLSKAHNQLFDTSWIVVYAWIRGCLGHYPTLTDLLNTTDDELVITSPKAPFLLKPNMGGTHLTDEPWNSNGLSAAVVSSASKSGLENVSMGSFRRGAAKDLSSKCGNADAGLVLAHKDSHTVSTTFYSDAVANINLTGIRTGEATEHYRPGAETALQMHVRVGTAVSALAKMIAQVKEQPITGVKQQLEGAAGEKDRFIKEYQETYCEADESLSQATDKLAAGWTAYFDTMGRGSPLHRAVLGYKNTNIAILNTIKGHALYKAELKTRGFQKRVEAAEKNLRELNDKRNYVFQQVRKAGKRQGEKAWKTARAQGNRVQIGDKDAALDYLAQPSSLVTDASKVASSSRTSRPSVVSDHPADQIKSTTARSNLPWSKKTDKELEQQIIDLSIDEDLKDDDVTSSYREMRACKQVNLGGRDLNEEVISMTEGSLGEQTDERVEEWKDQAESEQLTMASAHDVRQYLMMLALDPILLDREIRAQIEKDGGKIYCQKCRPYHKSDKTLRSFSSISKLKEHMWKYHTDWAELIRKMTYKDRYMCPGACGRKRQFDTVDEVYEHCISDECVDQGAFVVMKAENDRVHQMRYEKQVQYEQEGGCARNRGARERRQFHYLANVTEQDFWEIADSYEIPRAQVRPYIELMVRNARFIGKTLL
;
A
#
# COMPACT_ATOMS: atom_id res chain seq x y z
N MET A 1 -59.72 -50.76 -25.57
CA MET A 1 -58.96 -51.02 -24.33
C MET A 1 -57.79 -50.06 -24.32
N SER A 2 -58.01 -48.91 -23.69
CA SER A 2 -57.11 -47.76 -23.61
C SER A 2 -56.50 -47.75 -22.21
N ASP A 3 -55.17 -47.79 -22.13
CA ASP A 3 -54.40 -47.66 -20.89
C ASP A 3 -54.46 -46.19 -20.41
N LEU A 4 -55.43 -45.90 -19.54
CA LEU A 4 -55.59 -44.63 -18.84
C LEU A 4 -55.40 -44.87 -17.33
N ASP A 5 -54.90 -43.87 -16.60
CA ASP A 5 -54.84 -43.91 -15.13
C ASP A 5 -56.16 -43.45 -14.47
N ASP A 6 -56.24 -43.50 -13.13
CA ASP A 6 -57.44 -43.16 -12.33
C ASP A 6 -57.93 -41.69 -12.49
N TYR A 7 -57.23 -40.87 -13.28
CA TYR A 7 -57.61 -39.49 -13.60
C TYR A 7 -57.85 -39.26 -15.11
N GLY A 8 -57.94 -40.33 -15.91
CA GLY A 8 -58.33 -40.24 -17.32
C GLY A 8 -57.23 -39.67 -18.23
N MET A 9 -55.97 -39.73 -17.80
CA MET A 9 -54.82 -39.28 -18.60
C MET A 9 -54.14 -40.48 -19.31
N PRO A 10 -53.63 -40.31 -20.55
CA PRO A 10 -52.87 -41.34 -21.25
C PRO A 10 -51.58 -41.70 -20.52
N ILE A 11 -51.34 -43.00 -20.30
CA ILE A 11 -50.07 -43.48 -19.73
C ILE A 11 -48.96 -43.28 -20.78
N GLU A 12 -48.21 -42.18 -20.68
CA GLU A 12 -46.97 -42.00 -21.44
C GLU A 12 -45.92 -43.01 -20.96
N ARG A 13 -45.72 -44.07 -21.74
CA ARG A 13 -44.55 -44.93 -21.62
C ARG A 13 -43.31 -44.09 -21.92
N GLN A 14 -42.61 -43.65 -20.87
CA GLN A 14 -41.29 -43.06 -21.00
C GLN A 14 -40.41 -44.00 -21.81
N ALA A 15 -39.97 -43.54 -22.99
CA ALA A 15 -38.94 -44.22 -23.76
C ALA A 15 -37.74 -44.40 -22.83
N THR A 16 -37.33 -45.66 -22.63
CA THR A 16 -36.08 -45.96 -21.96
C THR A 16 -34.98 -45.18 -22.67
N PRO A 17 -34.13 -44.41 -21.97
CA PRO A 17 -33.00 -43.78 -22.59
C PRO A 17 -32.19 -44.87 -23.30
N PRO A 18 -31.63 -44.62 -24.50
CA PRO A 18 -30.78 -45.61 -25.14
C PRO A 18 -29.73 -46.03 -24.11
N PRO A 19 -29.53 -47.34 -23.89
CA PRO A 19 -28.56 -47.78 -22.92
C PRO A 19 -27.26 -47.09 -23.27
N PHE A 20 -26.65 -46.40 -22.30
CA PHE A 20 -25.27 -45.97 -22.44
C PHE A 20 -24.52 -47.17 -23.00
N PRO A 21 -23.77 -47.02 -24.11
CA PRO A 21 -22.97 -48.14 -24.58
C PRO A 21 -22.21 -48.61 -23.34
N PRO A 22 -22.33 -49.89 -22.96
CA PRO A 22 -21.64 -50.38 -21.79
C PRO A 22 -20.22 -49.89 -21.93
N ARG A 23 -19.68 -49.23 -20.89
CA ARG A 23 -18.23 -49.11 -20.81
C ARG A 23 -17.75 -50.54 -20.84
N VAL A 24 -17.40 -50.98 -22.03
CA VAL A 24 -16.78 -52.25 -22.30
C VAL A 24 -15.47 -52.15 -21.52
N LEU A 25 -15.50 -52.62 -20.28
CA LEU A 25 -14.36 -53.21 -19.61
C LEU A 25 -14.09 -54.57 -20.28
N ALA A 26 -14.06 -54.63 -21.61
CA ALA A 26 -13.21 -55.60 -22.25
C ALA A 26 -11.83 -54.97 -22.15
N ARG A 27 -10.96 -55.59 -21.37
CA ARG A 27 -9.59 -55.74 -21.84
C ARG A 27 -9.70 -56.48 -23.16
N PRO A 28 -9.33 -55.89 -24.31
CA PRO A 28 -8.71 -56.74 -25.31
C PRO A 28 -7.40 -57.17 -24.67
N ASP A 29 -7.23 -58.46 -24.45
CA ASP A 29 -5.90 -59.04 -24.34
C ASP A 29 -5.16 -58.63 -25.63
N GLY A 30 -4.38 -57.57 -25.52
CA GLY A 30 -3.73 -56.90 -26.63
C GLY A 30 -2.46 -56.32 -26.06
N GLU A 31 -1.37 -57.04 -26.27
CA GLU A 31 0.00 -56.57 -26.10
C GLU A 31 0.05 -55.09 -26.51
N GLY A 32 0.32 -54.22 -25.53
CA GLY A 32 0.36 -52.78 -25.76
C GLY A 32 1.44 -52.51 -26.80
N ARG A 33 1.05 -52.26 -28.05
CA ARG A 33 2.00 -51.83 -29.08
C ARG A 33 2.66 -50.55 -28.56
N PRO A 34 3.99 -50.50 -28.39
CA PRO A 34 4.67 -49.28 -28.01
C PRO A 34 4.25 -48.20 -29.01
N THR A 35 3.93 -47.01 -28.52
CA THR A 35 3.56 -45.87 -29.37
C THR A 35 4.65 -45.67 -30.41
N HIS A 36 4.38 -46.07 -31.66
CA HIS A 36 5.36 -46.12 -32.75
C HIS A 36 6.12 -44.80 -32.94
N ARG A 37 5.52 -43.68 -32.53
CA ARG A 37 6.14 -42.35 -32.53
C ARG A 37 7.26 -42.19 -31.49
N LEU A 38 7.06 -42.70 -30.27
CA LEU A 38 8.08 -42.61 -29.22
C LEU A 38 9.23 -43.60 -29.49
N ALA A 39 8.90 -44.83 -29.91
CA ALA A 39 9.91 -45.82 -30.29
C ALA A 39 10.79 -45.31 -31.44
N LYS A 40 10.18 -44.73 -32.49
CA LYS A 40 10.91 -44.09 -33.59
C LYS A 40 11.74 -42.89 -33.12
N ALA A 41 11.20 -42.01 -32.26
CA ALA A 41 11.95 -40.88 -31.74
C ALA A 41 13.17 -41.29 -30.89
N ILE A 42 13.05 -42.39 -30.12
CA ILE A 42 14.18 -42.96 -29.37
C ILE A 42 15.20 -43.56 -30.34
N GLN A 43 14.75 -44.27 -31.37
CA GLN A 43 15.63 -44.85 -32.40
C GLN A 43 16.35 -43.76 -33.21
N ASP A 44 15.66 -42.69 -33.59
CA ASP A 44 16.21 -41.53 -34.28
C ASP A 44 17.19 -40.75 -33.38
N ALA A 45 16.90 -40.60 -32.09
CA ALA A 45 17.77 -39.90 -31.14
C ALA A 45 19.04 -40.69 -30.77
N THR A 46 18.99 -42.01 -30.91
CA THR A 46 20.10 -42.91 -30.61
C THR A 46 20.80 -43.42 -31.86
N ASP A 47 20.30 -43.11 -33.05
CA ASP A 47 20.70 -43.70 -34.35
C ASP A 47 20.67 -45.25 -34.36
N GLY A 48 19.93 -45.88 -33.42
CA GLY A 48 19.98 -47.33 -33.18
C GLY A 48 21.25 -47.83 -32.50
N ASP A 49 22.13 -46.93 -32.01
CA ASP A 49 23.36 -47.26 -31.28
C ASP A 49 23.05 -47.67 -29.82
N PRO A 50 23.37 -48.92 -29.41
CA PRO A 50 23.13 -49.42 -28.06
C PRO A 50 23.82 -48.58 -26.98
N ASP A 51 25.01 -48.04 -27.25
CA ASP A 51 25.78 -47.28 -26.26
C ASP A 51 25.18 -45.89 -26.04
N LYS A 52 24.63 -45.26 -27.09
CA LYS A 52 23.89 -44.00 -26.98
C LYS A 52 22.55 -44.20 -26.27
N LEU A 53 21.87 -45.31 -26.52
CA LEU A 53 20.65 -45.66 -25.81
C LEU A 53 20.91 -45.86 -24.32
N GLN A 54 21.99 -46.56 -23.95
CA GLN A 54 22.35 -46.74 -22.56
C GLN A 54 22.70 -45.41 -21.88
N ARG A 55 23.44 -44.51 -22.55
CA ARG A 55 23.70 -43.16 -22.02
C ARG A 55 22.41 -42.36 -21.83
N LEU A 56 21.47 -42.42 -22.78
CA LEU A 56 20.17 -41.77 -22.65
C LEU A 56 19.38 -42.34 -21.46
N ILE A 57 19.42 -43.66 -21.25
CA ILE A 57 18.82 -44.32 -20.09
C ILE A 57 19.48 -43.81 -18.80
N ASP A 58 20.81 -43.79 -18.74
CA ASP A 58 21.56 -43.35 -17.56
C ASP A 58 21.28 -41.86 -17.25
N GLU A 59 21.22 -41.01 -18.28
CA GLU A 59 20.83 -39.60 -18.16
C GLU A 59 19.38 -39.44 -17.68
N VAL A 60 18.45 -40.26 -18.19
CA VAL A 60 17.05 -40.25 -17.75
C VAL A 60 16.92 -40.74 -16.31
N VAL A 61 17.67 -41.77 -15.91
CA VAL A 61 17.71 -42.29 -14.54
C VAL A 61 18.34 -41.26 -13.59
N GLU A 62 19.44 -40.62 -14.00
CA GLU A 62 20.07 -39.55 -13.25
C GLU A 62 19.14 -38.33 -13.14
N ALA A 63 18.45 -37.94 -14.21
CA ALA A 63 17.48 -36.85 -14.18
C ALA A 63 16.24 -37.19 -13.33
N ALA A 64 15.74 -38.44 -13.40
CA ALA A 64 14.60 -38.92 -12.63
C ALA A 64 14.93 -39.07 -11.13
N SER A 65 16.16 -39.42 -10.79
CA SER A 65 16.63 -39.43 -9.39
C SER A 65 16.84 -38.02 -8.82
N LYS A 66 17.07 -37.02 -9.68
CA LYS A 66 17.21 -35.59 -9.32
C LYS A 66 15.87 -34.83 -9.26
N VAL A 67 14.71 -35.49 -9.19
CA VAL A 67 13.41 -34.79 -9.17
C VAL A 67 13.30 -33.87 -7.96
N ILE A 68 13.41 -32.57 -8.21
CA ILE A 68 13.20 -31.53 -7.21
C ILE A 68 11.69 -31.35 -7.02
N GLU A 69 11.21 -31.46 -5.78
CA GLU A 69 9.80 -31.20 -5.47
C GLU A 69 9.44 -29.72 -5.75
N ARG A 70 8.73 -29.47 -6.87
CA ARG A 70 8.31 -28.12 -7.31
C ARG A 70 6.97 -27.64 -6.72
N GLY A 71 6.57 -28.16 -5.57
CA GLY A 71 5.41 -27.64 -4.83
C GLY A 71 5.63 -26.19 -4.37
N SER A 72 4.54 -25.41 -4.24
CA SER A 72 4.60 -24.03 -3.73
C SER A 72 5.49 -23.94 -2.48
N PRO A 73 6.48 -23.04 -2.41
CA PRO A 73 7.43 -22.97 -1.30
C PRO A 73 6.74 -22.81 0.06
N LEU A 74 5.63 -22.06 0.08
CA LEU A 74 4.80 -21.88 1.28
C LEU A 74 4.13 -23.18 1.72
N THR A 75 3.58 -23.96 0.78
CA THR A 75 2.97 -25.27 1.08
C THR A 75 4.03 -26.23 1.60
N ARG A 76 5.21 -26.30 0.97
CA ARG A 76 6.34 -27.13 1.44
C ARG A 76 6.76 -26.76 2.87
N LYS A 77 6.82 -25.46 3.18
CA LYS A 77 7.09 -24.97 4.55
C LYS A 77 6.00 -25.40 5.55
N LEU A 78 4.72 -25.31 5.18
CA LEU A 78 3.60 -25.72 6.05
C LEU A 78 3.55 -27.24 6.27
N VAL A 79 3.85 -28.02 5.24
CA VAL A 79 3.99 -29.48 5.32
C VAL A 79 5.16 -29.84 6.24
N THR A 80 6.32 -29.21 6.08
CA THR A 80 7.50 -29.42 6.95
C THR A 80 7.20 -29.06 8.41
N HIS A 81 6.55 -27.92 8.64
CA HIS A 81 6.14 -27.53 9.99
C HIS A 81 5.12 -28.52 10.59
N THR A 82 4.24 -29.10 9.77
CA THR A 82 3.27 -30.09 10.23
C THR A 82 3.93 -31.44 10.52
N LYS A 83 4.91 -31.84 9.71
CA LYS A 83 5.79 -33.00 9.95
C LYS A 83 6.48 -32.86 11.31
N ASN A 84 7.24 -31.78 11.52
CA ASN A 84 7.98 -31.58 12.77
C ASN A 84 7.04 -31.48 13.99
N ALA A 85 5.89 -30.83 13.82
CA ALA A 85 4.90 -30.75 14.90
C ALA A 85 4.30 -32.12 15.25
N TYR A 86 4.09 -32.99 14.26
CA TYR A 86 3.63 -34.35 14.48
C TYR A 86 4.70 -35.18 15.19
N GLU A 87 5.94 -35.17 14.69
CA GLU A 87 7.07 -35.89 15.31
C GLU A 87 7.23 -35.52 16.79
N PHE A 88 7.25 -34.21 17.09
CA PHE A 88 7.29 -33.72 18.47
C PHE A 88 6.05 -34.13 19.30
N SER A 89 4.87 -34.18 18.67
CA SER A 89 3.66 -34.61 19.36
C SER A 89 3.67 -36.10 19.68
N VAL A 90 4.26 -36.94 18.82
CA VAL A 90 4.38 -38.38 19.07
C VAL A 90 5.29 -38.63 20.27
N GLU A 91 6.41 -37.92 20.40
CA GLU A 91 7.28 -38.01 21.58
C GLU A 91 6.52 -37.70 22.87
N ILE A 92 5.66 -36.68 22.86
CA ILE A 92 4.83 -36.32 24.02
C ILE A 92 3.73 -37.37 24.27
N LEU A 93 3.05 -37.83 23.22
CA LEU A 93 1.86 -38.69 23.33
C LEU A 93 2.19 -40.15 23.65
N SER A 94 3.37 -40.63 23.26
CA SER A 94 3.82 -42.00 23.49
C SER A 94 4.43 -42.21 24.88
N ASN A 95 4.78 -41.12 25.58
CA ASN A 95 5.42 -41.14 26.89
C ASN A 95 6.74 -41.95 26.95
N ASN A 96 7.33 -42.24 25.77
CA ASN A 96 8.54 -43.01 25.53
C ASN A 96 9.20 -42.52 24.22
N LYS A 97 10.45 -42.91 23.97
CA LYS A 97 11.12 -42.58 22.69
C LYS A 97 10.59 -43.50 21.59
N VAL A 98 9.76 -42.96 20.69
CA VAL A 98 9.39 -43.66 19.45
C VAL A 98 10.54 -43.48 18.46
N GLU A 99 11.16 -44.59 18.03
CA GLU A 99 12.31 -44.56 17.11
C GLU A 99 11.94 -43.97 15.74
N ASP A 100 10.78 -44.35 15.20
CA ASP A 100 10.24 -43.76 13.97
C ASP A 100 8.73 -43.47 14.08
N PRO A 101 8.33 -42.18 14.15
CA PRO A 101 6.95 -41.77 14.27
C PRO A 101 6.13 -41.96 12.97
N TRP A 102 6.76 -42.30 11.85
CA TRP A 102 6.10 -42.47 10.55
C TRP A 102 5.84 -43.93 10.16
N THR A 103 6.06 -44.88 11.06
CA THR A 103 5.61 -46.25 10.82
C THR A 103 4.10 -46.33 10.72
N TYR A 104 3.58 -47.29 9.96
CA TYR A 104 2.15 -47.53 9.81
C TYR A 104 1.40 -47.57 11.17
N ALA A 105 1.97 -48.26 12.16
CA ALA A 105 1.40 -48.39 13.50
C ALA A 105 1.35 -47.04 14.24
N ALA A 106 2.48 -46.31 14.26
CA ALA A 106 2.57 -45.01 14.93
C ALA A 106 1.61 -43.97 14.30
N VAL A 107 1.49 -43.96 12.97
CA VAL A 107 0.56 -43.06 12.27
C VAL A 107 -0.88 -43.35 12.65
N LYS A 108 -1.30 -44.63 12.68
CA LYS A 108 -2.67 -44.99 13.10
C LYS A 108 -2.95 -44.63 14.55
N GLU A 109 -2.01 -44.88 15.45
CA GLU A 109 -2.19 -44.67 16.88
C GLU A 109 -2.22 -43.17 17.26
N TYR A 110 -1.28 -42.39 16.73
CA TYR A 110 -1.07 -41.01 17.16
C TYR A 110 -1.66 -39.96 16.22
N GLY A 111 -1.94 -40.30 14.96
CA GLY A 111 -2.39 -39.33 13.95
C GLY A 111 -3.66 -38.57 14.34
N GLY A 112 -4.67 -39.27 14.87
CA GLY A 112 -5.90 -38.64 15.38
C GLY A 112 -5.66 -37.81 16.65
N LYS A 113 -4.81 -38.30 17.57
CA LYS A 113 -4.45 -37.63 18.83
C LYS A 113 -3.68 -36.33 18.57
N PHE A 114 -2.81 -36.32 17.56
CA PHE A 114 -2.01 -35.16 17.15
C PHE A 114 -2.87 -33.95 16.80
N ILE A 115 -3.90 -34.12 15.95
CA ILE A 115 -4.76 -33.01 15.51
C ILE A 115 -5.43 -32.37 16.73
N GLU A 116 -5.90 -33.19 17.66
CA GLU A 116 -6.54 -32.71 18.87
C GLU A 116 -5.56 -32.01 19.83
N LEU A 117 -4.41 -32.62 20.10
CA LEU A 117 -3.36 -32.01 20.92
C LEU A 117 -2.98 -30.64 20.35
N ARG A 118 -2.71 -30.58 19.05
CA ARG A 118 -2.31 -29.34 18.37
C ARG A 118 -3.40 -28.27 18.46
N ALA A 119 -4.67 -28.63 18.32
CA ALA A 119 -5.79 -27.69 18.44
C ALA A 119 -5.97 -27.15 19.87
N ARG A 120 -5.72 -27.97 20.89
CA ARG A 120 -5.83 -27.58 22.31
C ARG A 120 -4.70 -26.63 22.75
N ILE A 121 -3.48 -26.83 22.25
CA ILE A 121 -2.30 -26.05 22.70
C ILE A 121 -2.03 -24.80 21.86
N SER A 122 -2.48 -24.78 20.60
CA SER A 122 -2.17 -23.67 19.69
C SER A 122 -3.07 -22.46 19.94
N LYS A 123 -2.47 -21.27 19.95
CA LYS A 123 -3.20 -20.00 20.03
C LYS A 123 -3.35 -19.36 18.65
N GLY A 124 -4.52 -18.80 18.39
CA GLY A 124 -4.81 -17.96 17.23
C GLY A 124 -4.15 -16.58 17.33
N HIS A 125 -4.20 -15.83 16.23
CA HIS A 125 -3.51 -14.52 16.10
C HIS A 125 -4.00 -13.45 17.11
N GLY A 126 -5.19 -13.63 17.69
CA GLY A 126 -5.75 -12.77 18.74
C GLY A 126 -5.55 -13.28 20.17
N GLY A 127 -4.73 -14.32 20.38
CA GLY A 127 -4.50 -14.94 21.68
C GLY A 127 -5.56 -15.96 22.13
N GLY A 128 -6.74 -15.97 21.49
CA GLY A 128 -7.77 -17.00 21.68
C GLY A 128 -7.46 -18.32 20.96
N MET A 129 -8.42 -19.25 20.93
CA MET A 129 -8.29 -20.53 20.22
C MET A 129 -8.10 -20.34 18.72
N VAL A 130 -7.53 -21.35 18.05
CA VAL A 130 -7.44 -21.38 16.58
C VAL A 130 -8.83 -21.50 15.94
N LYS A 131 -8.96 -21.06 14.69
CA LYS A 131 -10.22 -21.19 13.93
C LYS A 131 -10.36 -22.58 13.31
N ALA A 132 -11.60 -23.00 13.04
CA ALA A 132 -11.88 -24.29 12.37
C ALA A 132 -11.14 -24.44 11.04
N SER A 133 -11.06 -23.35 10.25
CA SER A 133 -10.31 -23.34 8.98
C SER A 133 -8.82 -23.60 9.13
N THR A 134 -8.23 -23.23 10.27
CA THR A 134 -6.81 -23.49 10.58
C THR A 134 -6.60 -24.97 10.84
N VAL A 135 -7.49 -25.60 11.63
CA VAL A 135 -7.44 -27.04 11.90
C VAL A 135 -7.65 -27.84 10.61
N GLY A 136 -8.60 -27.44 9.75
CA GLY A 136 -8.77 -28.03 8.43
C GLY A 136 -7.52 -27.90 7.55
N GLY A 137 -6.81 -26.77 7.62
CA GLY A 137 -5.53 -26.60 6.93
C GLY A 137 -4.42 -27.52 7.44
N TRP A 138 -4.36 -27.76 8.76
CA TRP A 138 -3.43 -28.74 9.34
C TRP A 138 -3.75 -30.15 8.89
N TYR A 139 -5.03 -30.53 8.85
CA TYR A 139 -5.46 -31.82 8.32
C TYR A 139 -4.97 -32.02 6.89
N SER A 140 -5.19 -31.06 5.99
CA SER A 140 -4.71 -31.17 4.60
C SER A 140 -3.19 -31.33 4.52
N CYS A 141 -2.42 -30.58 5.33
CA CYS A 141 -0.97 -30.73 5.38
C CYS A 141 -0.56 -32.09 5.95
N PHE A 142 -1.28 -32.60 6.94
CA PHE A 142 -0.99 -33.86 7.60
C PHE A 142 -1.26 -35.06 6.69
N VAL A 143 -2.35 -35.04 5.92
CA VAL A 143 -2.63 -36.02 4.85
C VAL A 143 -1.47 -36.08 3.85
N ILE A 144 -0.92 -34.92 3.44
CA ILE A 144 0.27 -34.88 2.58
C ILE A 144 1.48 -35.51 3.27
N CYS A 145 1.68 -35.25 4.57
CA CYS A 145 2.78 -35.85 5.32
C CYS A 145 2.65 -37.38 5.39
N ILE A 146 1.46 -37.90 5.71
CA ILE A 146 1.20 -39.34 5.74
C ILE A 146 1.50 -39.96 4.37
N SER A 147 1.01 -39.36 3.30
CA SER A 147 1.27 -39.84 1.92
C SER A 147 2.77 -39.95 1.60
N LYS A 148 3.58 -38.98 2.06
CA LYS A 148 5.02 -38.92 1.76
C LYS A 148 5.90 -39.74 2.70
N TYR A 149 5.60 -39.73 3.99
CA TYR A 149 6.53 -40.21 5.01
C TYR A 149 6.12 -41.58 5.57
N ALA A 150 4.83 -41.92 5.55
CA ALA A 150 4.37 -43.18 6.13
C ALA A 150 4.89 -44.39 5.36
N HIS A 151 5.50 -45.32 6.09
CA HIS A 151 6.09 -46.53 5.53
C HIS A 151 5.85 -47.74 6.45
N ASP A 152 6.05 -48.92 5.88
CA ASP A 152 6.07 -50.19 6.59
C ASP A 152 7.51 -50.44 7.09
N PRO A 153 7.74 -50.65 8.40
CA PRO A 153 9.07 -50.87 8.95
C PRO A 153 9.74 -52.16 8.46
N GLU A 154 8.97 -53.20 8.09
CA GLU A 154 9.55 -54.48 7.65
C GLU A 154 10.04 -54.42 6.19
N THR A 155 9.28 -53.76 5.33
CA THR A 155 9.53 -53.74 3.88
C THR A 155 10.13 -52.42 3.38
N GLY A 156 10.09 -51.35 4.19
CA GLY A 156 10.49 -50.00 3.81
C GLY A 156 9.56 -49.34 2.78
N PHE A 157 8.52 -50.02 2.30
CA PHE A 157 7.64 -49.49 1.27
C PHE A 157 6.75 -48.37 1.80
N LYS A 158 6.49 -47.38 0.94
CA LYS A 158 5.57 -46.28 1.25
C LYS A 158 4.13 -46.78 1.29
N VAL A 159 3.51 -46.69 2.46
CA VAL A 159 2.13 -47.19 2.70
C VAL A 159 1.09 -46.07 2.86
N GLY A 160 1.51 -44.81 2.80
CA GLY A 160 0.63 -43.65 3.00
C GLY A 160 -0.60 -43.64 2.08
N GLY A 161 -0.45 -43.96 0.80
CA GLY A 161 -1.58 -44.03 -0.15
C GLY A 161 -2.58 -45.14 0.20
N ARG A 162 -2.10 -46.32 0.60
CA ARG A 162 -2.95 -47.42 1.07
C ARG A 162 -3.73 -47.00 2.32
N LEU A 163 -3.04 -46.46 3.31
CA LEU A 163 -3.61 -46.04 4.58
C LEU A 163 -4.71 -44.97 4.39
N LEU A 164 -4.43 -43.93 3.58
CA LEU A 164 -5.35 -42.82 3.39
C LEU A 164 -6.60 -43.21 2.60
N TYR A 165 -6.45 -43.96 1.50
CA TYR A 165 -7.54 -44.20 0.53
C TYR A 165 -8.17 -45.58 0.66
N ARG A 166 -7.38 -46.67 0.72
CA ARG A 166 -7.94 -48.03 0.79
C ARG A 166 -8.54 -48.35 2.15
N GLU A 167 -7.94 -47.83 3.21
CA GLU A 167 -8.39 -48.07 4.59
C GLU A 167 -9.25 -46.92 5.15
N GLY A 168 -9.53 -45.89 4.34
CA GLY A 168 -10.41 -44.78 4.71
C GLY A 168 -9.89 -43.88 5.83
N TYR A 169 -8.59 -43.94 6.19
CA TYR A 169 -8.06 -43.20 7.32
C TYR A 169 -8.17 -41.67 7.14
N ALA A 170 -8.14 -41.17 5.89
CA ALA A 170 -8.38 -39.75 5.62
C ALA A 170 -9.77 -39.30 6.08
N ALA A 171 -10.81 -40.10 5.84
CA ALA A 171 -12.17 -39.80 6.27
C ALA A 171 -12.28 -39.83 7.82
N GLN A 172 -11.65 -40.83 8.46
CA GLN A 172 -11.61 -40.92 9.93
C GLN A 172 -10.92 -39.71 10.58
N LEU A 173 -9.80 -39.26 10.00
CA LEU A 173 -9.11 -38.05 10.45
C LEU A 173 -9.97 -36.80 10.24
N LEU A 174 -10.70 -36.71 9.13
CA LEU A 174 -11.61 -35.59 8.86
C LEU A 174 -12.76 -35.55 9.87
N ASP A 175 -13.34 -36.70 10.23
CA ASP A 175 -14.37 -36.76 11.27
C ASP A 175 -13.80 -36.42 12.65
N ARG A 176 -12.56 -36.80 12.94
CA ARG A 176 -11.86 -36.32 14.15
C ARG A 176 -11.69 -34.80 14.14
N VAL A 177 -11.35 -34.20 13.00
CA VAL A 177 -11.26 -32.73 12.86
C VAL A 177 -12.60 -32.07 13.15
N LYS A 178 -13.71 -32.60 12.61
CA LYS A 178 -15.07 -32.10 12.91
C LYS A 178 -15.37 -32.20 14.40
N ASN A 179 -15.10 -33.35 15.02
CA ASN A 179 -15.30 -33.55 16.46
C ASN A 179 -14.47 -32.58 17.30
N VAL A 180 -13.21 -32.32 16.94
CA VAL A 180 -12.35 -31.33 17.62
C VAL A 180 -12.92 -29.92 17.48
N ILE A 181 -13.39 -29.56 16.29
CA ILE A 181 -14.02 -28.26 16.03
C ILE A 181 -15.24 -28.07 16.94
N ASP A 182 -16.12 -29.06 17.02
CA ASP A 182 -17.35 -28.96 17.81
C ASP A 182 -17.06 -29.03 19.32
N THR A 183 -16.15 -29.92 19.75
CA THR A 183 -15.76 -30.07 21.18
C THR A 183 -15.08 -28.82 21.73
N LEU A 184 -14.15 -28.24 20.97
CA LEU A 184 -13.45 -27.02 21.38
C LEU A 184 -14.25 -25.74 21.03
N LYS A 185 -15.45 -25.89 20.48
CA LYS A 185 -16.33 -24.80 20.02
C LYS A 185 -15.58 -23.78 19.15
N LEU A 186 -14.76 -24.28 18.22
CA LEU A 186 -13.95 -23.43 17.36
C LEU A 186 -14.83 -22.62 16.42
N ASP A 187 -14.48 -21.36 16.18
CA ASP A 187 -15.19 -20.51 15.23
C ASP A 187 -15.12 -21.12 13.81
N ARG A 188 -16.28 -21.61 13.35
CA ARG A 188 -16.49 -22.24 12.03
C ARG A 188 -16.62 -21.22 10.92
N HIS A 189 -16.97 -19.98 11.25
CA HIS A 189 -17.27 -18.97 10.26
C HIS A 189 -16.07 -18.06 10.05
N SER A 190 -15.87 -17.64 8.80
CA SER A 190 -14.90 -16.57 8.56
C SER A 190 -15.40 -15.28 9.22
N SER A 191 -14.50 -14.41 9.67
CA SER A 191 -14.87 -13.13 10.28
C SER A 191 -15.89 -12.42 9.40
N ARG A 192 -17.12 -12.21 9.91
CA ARG A 192 -18.26 -11.68 9.14
C ARG A 192 -17.99 -10.28 8.56
N ASN A 193 -17.05 -9.53 9.16
CA ASN A 193 -16.74 -8.15 8.79
C ASN A 193 -15.39 -8.02 8.09
N LYS A 194 -15.20 -8.71 6.95
CA LYS A 194 -14.01 -8.48 6.13
C LYS A 194 -14.18 -7.22 5.30
N THR A 195 -13.28 -6.26 5.50
CA THR A 195 -13.27 -4.99 4.78
C THR A 195 -13.15 -5.16 3.27
N SER A 196 -13.98 -4.45 2.50
CA SER A 196 -13.90 -4.30 1.04
C SER A 196 -13.52 -2.87 0.68
N CYS A 197 -12.80 -2.66 -0.42
CA CYS A 197 -12.41 -1.33 -0.90
C CYS A 197 -12.91 -1.09 -2.32
N GLY A 198 -13.57 0.05 -2.54
CA GLY A 198 -13.96 0.56 -3.86
C GLY A 198 -13.33 1.92 -4.16
N LEU A 199 -13.99 2.71 -5.02
CA LEU A 199 -13.55 4.06 -5.38
C LEU A 199 -13.39 4.98 -4.16
N PRO A 200 -14.29 5.00 -3.17
CA PRO A 200 -14.15 5.88 -2.01
C PRO A 200 -12.88 5.60 -1.19
N GLU A 201 -12.59 4.33 -0.91
CA GLU A 201 -11.37 3.97 -0.18
C GLU A 201 -10.10 4.24 -1.01
N ALA A 202 -10.15 4.00 -2.33
CA ALA A 202 -9.05 4.30 -3.22
C ALA A 202 -8.75 5.81 -3.26
N ARG A 203 -9.78 6.66 -3.32
CA ARG A 203 -9.63 8.13 -3.30
C ARG A 203 -8.86 8.60 -2.08
N LEU A 204 -9.32 8.25 -0.88
CA LEU A 204 -8.67 8.65 0.37
C LEU A 204 -7.22 8.17 0.44
N LEU A 205 -6.95 6.96 -0.07
CA LEU A 205 -5.61 6.41 -0.09
C LEU A 205 -4.69 7.17 -1.07
N ILE A 206 -5.16 7.46 -2.28
CA ILE A 206 -4.40 8.18 -3.32
C ILE A 206 -4.13 9.62 -2.88
N GLU A 207 -5.16 10.34 -2.42
CA GLU A 207 -5.04 11.71 -1.92
C GLU A 207 -4.00 11.79 -0.79
N TRP A 208 -4.06 10.87 0.17
CA TRP A 208 -3.08 10.80 1.26
C TRP A 208 -1.67 10.45 0.76
N MET A 209 -1.53 9.50 -0.17
CA MET A 209 -0.23 9.13 -0.75
C MET A 209 0.42 10.30 -1.47
N LEU A 210 -0.36 11.09 -2.22
CA LEU A 210 0.12 12.28 -2.91
C LEU A 210 0.42 13.41 -1.92
N ALA A 211 -0.40 13.64 -0.91
CA ALA A 211 -0.14 14.66 0.11
C ALA A 211 1.13 14.36 0.93
N SER A 212 1.25 13.12 1.44
CA SER A 212 2.33 12.72 2.35
C SER A 212 3.71 12.60 1.70
N SER A 213 3.79 12.69 0.37
CA SER A 213 5.04 12.49 -0.38
C SER A 213 5.53 13.72 -1.14
N VAL A 214 5.01 14.91 -0.83
CA VAL A 214 5.49 16.19 -1.37
C VAL A 214 6.98 16.40 -1.08
N PHE A 215 7.43 16.08 0.14
CA PHE A 215 8.82 16.33 0.53
C PHE A 215 9.75 15.13 0.32
N ARG A 216 9.21 13.91 0.39
CA ARG A 216 10.01 12.68 0.41
C ARG A 216 9.21 11.48 -0.07
N GLY A 217 9.84 10.60 -0.86
CA GLY A 217 9.28 9.30 -1.19
C GLY A 217 8.19 9.30 -2.26
N ARG A 218 8.07 10.36 -3.09
CA ARG A 218 7.08 10.48 -4.18
C ARG A 218 7.05 9.26 -5.09
N ILE A 219 8.21 8.81 -5.57
CA ILE A 219 8.30 7.64 -6.46
C ILE A 219 7.77 6.36 -5.80
N VAL A 220 8.01 6.17 -4.49
CA VAL A 220 7.51 5.02 -3.74
C VAL A 220 5.99 5.08 -3.61
N LYS A 221 5.44 6.29 -3.43
CA LYS A 221 3.98 6.50 -3.37
C LYS A 221 3.32 6.35 -4.73
N LEU A 222 3.94 6.80 -5.81
CA LEU A 222 3.42 6.58 -7.16
C LEU A 222 3.40 5.09 -7.53
N GLN A 223 4.46 4.34 -7.19
CA GLN A 223 4.46 2.89 -7.33
C GLN A 223 3.26 2.25 -6.60
N LEU A 224 2.96 2.70 -5.37
CA LEU A 224 1.79 2.24 -4.63
C LEU A 224 0.46 2.69 -5.24
N THR A 225 0.38 3.92 -5.76
CA THR A 225 -0.79 4.41 -6.51
C THR A 225 -1.06 3.51 -7.71
N SER A 226 -0.06 3.20 -8.53
CA SER A 226 -0.20 2.26 -9.66
C SER A 226 -0.72 0.90 -9.22
N VAL A 227 -0.22 0.35 -8.10
CA VAL A 227 -0.74 -0.90 -7.53
C VAL A 227 -2.20 -0.76 -7.09
N VAL A 228 -2.55 0.35 -6.43
CA VAL A 228 -3.92 0.61 -5.98
C VAL A 228 -4.87 0.71 -7.18
N ILE A 229 -4.49 1.39 -8.25
CA ILE A 229 -5.27 1.48 -9.49
C ILE A 229 -5.47 0.09 -10.12
N ILE A 230 -4.39 -0.66 -10.34
CA ILE A 230 -4.49 -1.99 -10.95
C ILE A 230 -5.34 -2.91 -10.06
N ALA A 231 -5.11 -2.93 -8.74
CA ALA A 231 -5.88 -3.77 -7.81
C ALA A 231 -7.33 -3.30 -7.67
N LEU A 232 -7.57 -1.99 -7.76
CA LEU A 232 -8.90 -1.39 -7.80
C LEU A 232 -9.65 -1.82 -9.03
N TYR A 233 -9.05 -2.15 -10.17
CA TYR A 233 -9.81 -2.63 -11.33
C TYR A 233 -9.88 -4.15 -11.41
N THR A 234 -8.74 -4.82 -11.23
CA THR A 234 -8.58 -6.26 -11.51
C THR A 234 -8.80 -7.16 -10.29
N GLY A 235 -8.69 -6.64 -9.07
CA GLY A 235 -8.68 -7.47 -7.86
C GLY A 235 -7.49 -8.43 -7.76
N LEU A 236 -6.37 -8.11 -8.43
CA LEU A 236 -5.15 -8.91 -8.41
C LEU A 236 -4.60 -9.09 -6.98
N ARG A 237 -4.04 -10.27 -6.73
CA ARG A 237 -3.43 -10.60 -5.44
C ARG A 237 -2.02 -10.00 -5.36
N PRO A 238 -1.49 -9.67 -4.17
CA PRO A 238 -0.13 -9.14 -4.01
C PRO A 238 0.97 -9.96 -4.66
N SER A 239 0.82 -11.29 -4.64
CA SER A 239 1.79 -12.21 -5.21
C SER A 239 1.61 -12.49 -6.70
N SER A 240 0.67 -11.80 -7.36
CA SER A 240 0.63 -11.68 -8.82
C SER A 240 1.46 -10.47 -9.27
N PHE A 241 1.63 -9.45 -8.41
CA PHE A 241 2.54 -8.33 -8.64
C PHE A 241 3.99 -8.67 -8.27
N CYS A 242 4.18 -9.21 -7.07
CA CYS A 242 5.48 -9.45 -6.45
C CYS A 242 5.77 -10.94 -6.27
N ALA A 243 7.04 -11.29 -6.17
CA ALA A 243 7.46 -12.62 -5.72
C ALA A 243 6.96 -12.90 -4.29
N GLY A 244 6.43 -14.12 -4.06
CA GLY A 244 5.97 -14.57 -2.75
C GLY A 244 7.09 -15.11 -1.87
N HIS A 245 8.13 -15.67 -2.50
CA HIS A 245 9.28 -16.27 -1.84
C HIS A 245 10.60 -15.92 -2.57
N LYS A 246 11.76 -16.12 -1.91
CA LYS A 246 13.08 -15.88 -2.53
C LYS A 246 13.31 -16.75 -3.77
N GLU A 247 12.78 -17.97 -3.76
CA GLU A 247 12.81 -18.87 -4.92
C GLU A 247 12.01 -18.33 -6.11
N ASP A 248 10.87 -17.67 -5.86
CA ASP A 248 10.08 -17.03 -6.92
C ASP A 248 10.86 -15.87 -7.55
N VAL A 249 11.71 -15.17 -6.78
CA VAL A 249 12.60 -14.13 -7.32
C VAL A 249 13.65 -14.76 -8.25
N ALA A 250 14.28 -15.86 -7.82
CA ALA A 250 15.29 -16.55 -8.62
C ALA A 250 14.71 -17.15 -9.91
N LEU A 251 13.44 -17.54 -9.90
CA LEU A 251 12.69 -18.04 -11.05
C LEU A 251 11.99 -16.94 -11.86
N GLU A 252 12.23 -15.66 -11.52
CA GLU A 252 11.60 -14.50 -12.15
C GLU A 252 10.05 -14.52 -12.16
N LYS A 253 9.45 -15.15 -11.15
CA LYS A 253 8.00 -15.28 -10.96
C LYS A 253 7.40 -14.05 -10.28
N TYR A 254 7.43 -12.93 -10.99
CA TYR A 254 6.84 -11.65 -10.59
C TYR A 254 6.53 -10.83 -11.84
N MET A 255 5.76 -9.74 -11.67
CA MET A 255 5.37 -8.87 -12.79
C MET A 255 6.57 -8.01 -13.24
N LYS A 256 6.77 -7.94 -14.55
CA LYS A 256 7.81 -7.17 -15.22
C LYS A 256 7.21 -5.95 -15.92
N MET A 257 8.04 -4.99 -16.29
CA MET A 257 7.59 -3.82 -17.07
C MET A 257 7.10 -4.21 -18.47
N GLY A 258 7.65 -5.27 -19.06
CA GLY A 258 7.23 -5.80 -20.36
C GLY A 258 5.91 -6.56 -20.33
N ASP A 259 5.32 -6.79 -19.15
CA ASP A 259 3.96 -7.31 -19.01
C ASP A 259 2.90 -6.22 -19.24
N LEU A 260 3.33 -4.97 -19.50
CA LEU A 260 2.51 -3.82 -19.84
C LEU A 260 2.72 -3.45 -21.31
N LYS A 261 1.63 -3.26 -22.05
CA LYS A 261 1.65 -2.49 -23.31
C LYS A 261 0.78 -1.26 -23.14
N ILE A 262 1.29 -0.12 -23.56
CA ILE A 262 0.66 1.18 -23.31
C ILE A 262 0.28 1.80 -24.65
N TRP A 263 -1.01 1.91 -24.91
CA TRP A 263 -1.58 2.49 -26.11
C TRP A 263 -1.98 3.94 -25.83
N ASN A 264 -1.47 4.86 -26.62
CA ASN A 264 -1.81 6.27 -26.57
C ASN A 264 -3.06 6.52 -27.44
N ARG A 265 -4.14 7.00 -26.81
CA ARG A 265 -5.42 7.27 -27.49
C ARG A 265 -5.61 8.75 -27.79
N GLY A 266 -4.54 9.54 -27.77
CA GLY A 266 -4.59 11.00 -27.83
C GLY A 266 -5.06 11.61 -26.51
N ASP A 267 -4.99 12.93 -26.41
CA ASP A 267 -5.43 13.71 -25.24
C ASP A 267 -4.84 13.22 -23.90
N LEU A 268 -3.60 12.71 -23.91
CA LEU A 268 -2.94 12.08 -22.77
C LEU A 268 -3.73 10.90 -22.17
N ARG A 269 -4.65 10.29 -22.92
CA ARG A 269 -5.42 9.13 -22.49
C ARG A 269 -4.69 7.86 -22.90
N PHE A 270 -4.48 6.96 -21.95
CA PHE A 270 -3.68 5.75 -22.17
C PHE A 270 -4.49 4.49 -21.87
N ASP A 271 -4.60 3.57 -22.83
CA ASP A 271 -5.08 2.23 -22.55
C ASP A 271 -3.89 1.33 -22.22
N ILE A 272 -4.03 0.47 -21.22
CA ILE A 272 -2.97 -0.44 -20.80
C ILE A 272 -3.45 -1.87 -20.91
N GLU A 273 -2.82 -2.64 -21.79
CA GLU A 273 -2.92 -4.10 -21.80
C GLU A 273 -1.95 -4.64 -20.74
N LEU A 274 -2.50 -5.34 -19.75
CA LEU A 274 -1.76 -5.95 -18.65
C LEU A 274 -1.83 -7.47 -18.77
N ASP A 275 -0.68 -8.10 -19.02
CA ASP A 275 -0.58 -9.56 -19.16
C ASP A 275 0.03 -10.20 -17.90
N VAL A 276 -0.79 -10.87 -17.10
CA VAL A 276 -0.36 -11.46 -15.83
C VAL A 276 0.03 -12.92 -16.02
N TYR A 277 1.25 -13.16 -16.50
CA TYR A 277 1.80 -14.51 -16.72
C TYR A 277 2.00 -15.33 -15.43
N ASN A 278 2.46 -14.68 -14.36
CA ASN A 278 2.77 -15.33 -13.09
C ASN A 278 1.62 -15.24 -12.09
N PHE A 279 0.46 -15.78 -12.46
CA PHE A 279 -0.74 -15.67 -11.64
C PHE A 279 -0.69 -16.54 -10.37
N LYS A 280 -0.90 -15.92 -9.20
CA LYS A 280 -0.93 -16.64 -7.92
C LYS A 280 -1.98 -17.77 -7.93
N GLY A 281 -1.51 -18.99 -7.71
CA GLY A 281 -2.32 -20.21 -7.71
C GLY A 281 -1.90 -21.19 -8.80
N HIS A 282 -1.25 -20.66 -9.86
CA HIS A 282 -0.76 -21.43 -11.00
C HIS A 282 0.78 -21.42 -11.10
N ASN A 283 1.48 -20.69 -10.24
CA ASN A 283 2.97 -20.68 -10.21
C ASN A 283 3.60 -22.06 -9.93
N ALA A 284 2.83 -23.02 -9.39
CA ALA A 284 3.25 -24.39 -9.11
C ALA A 284 2.49 -25.44 -9.94
N SER A 285 1.59 -25.02 -10.84
CA SER A 285 0.93 -25.95 -11.75
C SER A 285 1.85 -26.31 -12.92
N VAL A 286 1.63 -27.49 -13.47
CA VAL A 286 2.38 -27.98 -14.66
C VAL A 286 2.10 -27.08 -15.86
N ILE A 287 0.84 -26.64 -16.00
CA ILE A 287 0.40 -25.68 -17.01
C ILE A 287 0.23 -24.33 -16.29
N GLY A 288 0.97 -23.31 -16.73
CA GLY A 288 0.78 -21.94 -16.25
C GLY A 288 -0.58 -21.38 -16.68
N ASN A 289 -1.10 -20.41 -15.94
CA ASN A 289 -2.30 -19.66 -16.35
C ASN A 289 -1.93 -18.19 -16.42
N SER A 290 -2.14 -17.58 -17.59
CA SER A 290 -1.98 -16.14 -17.82
C SER A 290 -3.35 -15.50 -17.95
N VAL A 291 -3.52 -14.30 -17.41
CA VAL A 291 -4.76 -13.53 -17.57
C VAL A 291 -4.41 -12.16 -18.11
N LYS A 292 -5.04 -11.79 -19.22
CA LYS A 292 -4.92 -10.47 -19.83
C LYS A 292 -6.04 -9.56 -19.36
N TYR A 293 -5.70 -8.34 -19.01
CA TYR A 293 -6.64 -7.29 -18.62
C TYR A 293 -6.45 -6.07 -19.51
N TRP A 294 -7.53 -5.43 -19.92
CA TRP A 294 -7.50 -4.12 -20.55
C TRP A 294 -7.95 -3.06 -19.54
N LEU A 295 -7.03 -2.16 -19.19
CA LEU A 295 -7.31 -0.98 -18.38
C LEU A 295 -7.46 0.21 -19.32
N ARG A 296 -8.69 0.58 -19.66
CA ARG A 296 -8.96 1.70 -20.57
C ARG A 296 -8.82 3.04 -19.86
N GLY A 297 -8.23 4.02 -20.51
CA GLY A 297 -8.12 5.39 -20.01
C GLY A 297 -9.49 6.05 -19.85
N LEU A 298 -9.66 6.85 -18.80
CA LEU A 298 -10.96 7.38 -18.39
C LEU A 298 -11.29 8.67 -19.14
N SER A 299 -12.53 8.82 -19.57
CA SER A 299 -13.00 9.97 -20.37
C SER A 299 -13.60 11.09 -19.52
N LYS A 300 -14.17 10.80 -18.36
CA LYS A 300 -14.86 11.81 -17.54
C LYS A 300 -13.88 12.53 -16.60
N ALA A 301 -13.97 13.87 -16.54
CA ALA A 301 -13.06 14.70 -15.76
C ALA A 301 -13.06 14.38 -14.25
N HIS A 302 -14.23 14.09 -13.66
CA HIS A 302 -14.35 13.74 -12.25
C HIS A 302 -13.69 12.41 -11.86
N ASN A 303 -13.44 11.54 -12.85
CA ASN A 303 -12.84 10.21 -12.66
C ASN A 303 -11.31 10.20 -12.80
N GLN A 304 -10.68 11.30 -13.19
CA GLN A 304 -9.24 11.33 -13.54
C GLN A 304 -8.31 10.96 -12.37
N LEU A 305 -8.77 11.03 -11.12
CA LEU A 305 -8.02 10.51 -9.98
C LEU A 305 -7.72 9.00 -10.09
N PHE A 306 -8.58 8.24 -10.79
CA PHE A 306 -8.45 6.79 -10.92
C PHE A 306 -7.85 6.33 -12.25
N ASP A 307 -7.37 7.28 -13.06
CA ASP A 307 -6.94 7.04 -14.44
C ASP A 307 -5.63 6.23 -14.57
N THR A 308 -5.41 5.63 -15.73
CA THR A 308 -4.20 4.83 -16.04
C THR A 308 -2.94 5.67 -16.18
N SER A 309 -3.05 7.00 -16.36
CA SER A 309 -1.92 7.93 -16.43
C SER A 309 -0.94 7.81 -15.25
N TRP A 310 -1.40 7.43 -14.06
CA TRP A 310 -0.50 7.16 -12.91
C TRP A 310 0.53 6.06 -13.20
N ILE A 311 0.16 5.04 -13.99
CA ILE A 311 1.03 3.92 -14.37
C ILE A 311 2.03 4.38 -15.42
N VAL A 312 1.60 5.21 -16.38
CA VAL A 312 2.47 5.78 -17.43
C VAL A 312 3.51 6.72 -16.83
N VAL A 313 3.09 7.64 -15.96
CA VAL A 313 4.00 8.54 -15.22
C VAL A 313 5.02 7.73 -14.42
N TYR A 314 4.57 6.68 -13.74
CA TYR A 314 5.45 5.79 -12.99
C TYR A 314 6.48 5.09 -13.89
N ALA A 315 6.07 4.54 -15.03
CA ALA A 315 6.94 3.90 -16.01
C ALA A 315 7.99 4.89 -16.59
N TRP A 316 7.58 6.12 -16.87
CA TRP A 316 8.46 7.19 -17.32
C TRP A 316 9.51 7.57 -16.28
N ILE A 317 9.09 7.81 -15.02
CA ILE A 317 10.02 8.15 -13.92
C ILE A 317 11.06 7.03 -13.70
N ARG A 318 10.65 5.78 -13.86
CA ARG A 318 11.50 4.58 -13.77
C ARG A 318 12.52 4.49 -14.91
N GLY A 319 12.44 5.34 -15.93
CA GLY A 319 13.29 5.30 -17.11
C GLY A 319 12.92 4.16 -18.06
N CYS A 320 11.74 3.55 -17.91
CA CYS A 320 11.32 2.43 -18.75
C CYS A 320 10.74 2.89 -20.10
N LEU A 321 10.46 4.18 -20.26
CA LEU A 321 10.01 4.81 -21.50
C LEU A 321 11.14 5.66 -22.11
N GLY A 322 12.31 5.05 -22.33
CA GLY A 322 13.55 5.74 -22.73
C GLY A 322 13.50 6.46 -24.08
N HIS A 323 12.51 6.18 -24.94
CA HIS A 323 12.27 6.94 -26.17
C HIS A 323 11.78 8.37 -25.92
N TYR A 324 11.26 8.65 -24.72
CA TYR A 324 10.76 9.96 -24.30
C TYR A 324 11.63 10.48 -23.14
N PRO A 325 12.84 10.98 -23.40
CA PRO A 325 13.78 11.36 -22.35
C PRO A 325 13.30 12.55 -21.51
N THR A 326 12.53 13.46 -22.11
CA THR A 326 11.93 14.60 -21.40
C THR A 326 10.43 14.42 -21.18
N LEU A 327 9.88 15.15 -20.22
CA LEU A 327 8.44 15.14 -19.98
C LEU A 327 7.69 15.74 -21.17
N THR A 328 8.27 16.75 -21.83
CA THR A 328 7.72 17.37 -23.03
C THR A 328 7.58 16.36 -24.17
N ASP A 329 8.56 15.47 -24.34
CA ASP A 329 8.49 14.41 -25.35
C ASP A 329 7.33 13.45 -25.05
N LEU A 330 7.13 13.08 -23.77
CA LEU A 330 6.02 12.21 -23.37
C LEU A 330 4.65 12.90 -23.54
N LEU A 331 4.54 14.19 -23.21
CA LEU A 331 3.26 14.91 -23.26
C LEU A 331 2.83 15.27 -24.68
N ASN A 332 3.78 15.45 -25.60
CA ASN A 332 3.51 15.87 -26.97
C ASN A 332 3.62 14.73 -27.99
N THR A 333 3.89 13.50 -27.55
CA THR A 333 4.01 12.36 -28.46
C THR A 333 2.68 12.05 -29.15
N THR A 334 2.78 11.72 -30.44
CA THR A 334 1.68 11.22 -31.28
C THR A 334 1.81 9.72 -31.58
N ASP A 335 2.79 9.05 -30.98
CA ASP A 335 2.98 7.61 -31.16
C ASP A 335 1.77 6.85 -30.60
N ASP A 336 1.28 5.84 -31.33
CA ASP A 336 0.14 5.00 -30.92
C ASP A 336 0.50 4.05 -29.76
N GLU A 337 1.76 3.62 -29.66
CA GLU A 337 2.25 2.78 -28.56
C GLU A 337 3.47 3.42 -27.87
N LEU A 338 3.41 3.52 -26.54
CA LEU A 338 4.55 3.94 -25.72
C LEU A 338 5.40 2.71 -25.37
N VAL A 339 6.44 2.48 -26.17
CA VAL A 339 7.27 1.26 -26.09
C VAL A 339 8.11 1.22 -24.80
N ILE A 340 8.00 0.11 -24.06
CA ILE A 340 8.81 -0.18 -22.87
C ILE A 340 10.22 -0.60 -23.28
N THR A 341 11.19 0.29 -23.08
CA THR A 341 12.62 0.07 -23.38
C THR A 341 13.32 -0.92 -22.45
N SER A 342 12.76 -1.19 -21.27
CA SER A 342 13.34 -2.08 -20.25
C SER A 342 12.37 -3.21 -19.86
N PRO A 343 11.99 -4.11 -20.79
CA PRO A 343 10.88 -5.05 -20.57
C PRO A 343 11.16 -6.07 -19.48
N LYS A 344 12.42 -6.42 -19.22
CA LYS A 344 12.80 -7.39 -18.19
C LYS A 344 12.83 -6.79 -16.77
N ALA A 345 12.80 -5.47 -16.63
CA ALA A 345 12.87 -4.83 -15.32
C ALA A 345 11.63 -5.18 -14.47
N PRO A 346 11.76 -5.38 -13.15
CA PRO A 346 10.60 -5.62 -12.29
C PRO A 346 9.63 -4.44 -12.32
N PHE A 347 8.33 -4.71 -12.42
CA PHE A 347 7.30 -3.68 -12.33
C PHE A 347 7.35 -2.99 -10.97
N LEU A 348 7.50 -3.76 -9.89
CA LEU A 348 7.64 -3.23 -8.52
C LEU A 348 9.04 -3.44 -7.97
N LEU A 349 9.64 -2.33 -7.54
CA LEU A 349 10.93 -2.32 -6.88
C LEU A 349 10.78 -2.20 -5.37
N LYS A 350 11.72 -2.80 -4.66
CA LYS A 350 11.79 -2.73 -3.21
C LYS A 350 12.12 -1.30 -2.77
N PRO A 351 11.34 -0.70 -1.86
CA PRO A 351 11.72 0.57 -1.26
C PRO A 351 12.92 0.41 -0.33
N ASN A 352 13.76 1.43 -0.28
CA ASN A 352 14.88 1.49 0.65
C ASN A 352 14.40 1.59 2.12
N MET A 353 15.32 1.41 3.07
CA MET A 353 15.01 1.66 4.49
C MET A 353 14.57 3.12 4.69
N GLY A 354 13.32 3.30 5.11
CA GLY A 354 12.67 4.61 5.26
C GLY A 354 11.70 5.00 4.14
N GLY A 355 11.61 4.21 3.05
CA GLY A 355 10.55 4.36 2.03
C GLY A 355 10.66 5.63 1.17
N THR A 356 11.87 5.96 0.74
CA THR A 356 12.21 7.27 0.16
C THR A 356 12.65 7.19 -1.30
N HIS A 357 13.27 6.08 -1.67
CA HIS A 357 13.67 5.73 -3.03
C HIS A 357 13.45 4.23 -3.24
N LEU A 358 13.45 3.84 -4.52
CA LEU A 358 13.39 2.46 -4.95
C LEU A 358 14.81 1.92 -5.14
N THR A 359 15.03 0.66 -4.81
CA THR A 359 16.26 -0.10 -5.12
C THR A 359 16.04 -0.93 -6.37
N ASP A 360 17.09 -1.43 -7.03
CA ASP A 360 16.92 -2.27 -8.24
C ASP A 360 16.39 -3.69 -7.96
N GLU A 361 16.30 -4.09 -6.68
CA GLU A 361 15.74 -5.38 -6.29
C GLU A 361 14.21 -5.44 -6.48
N PRO A 362 13.66 -6.56 -6.98
CA PRO A 362 12.21 -6.77 -7.05
C PRO A 362 11.59 -6.77 -5.66
N TRP A 363 10.40 -6.19 -5.55
CA TRP A 363 9.69 -6.17 -4.28
C TRP A 363 9.06 -7.54 -3.95
N ASN A 364 8.79 -7.79 -2.67
CA ASN A 364 8.13 -9.01 -2.21
C ASN A 364 6.69 -8.75 -1.76
N SER A 365 5.84 -9.78 -1.85
CA SER A 365 4.41 -9.64 -1.60
C SER A 365 4.07 -9.20 -0.15
N ASN A 366 4.88 -9.60 0.82
CA ASN A 366 4.67 -9.25 2.23
C ASN A 366 4.96 -7.77 2.48
N GLY A 367 6.06 -7.26 1.91
CA GLY A 367 6.46 -5.86 1.96
C GLY A 367 5.42 -4.95 1.30
N LEU A 368 4.95 -5.33 0.11
CA LEU A 368 3.86 -4.61 -0.57
C LEU A 368 2.59 -4.57 0.28
N SER A 369 2.15 -5.72 0.79
CA SER A 369 0.95 -5.81 1.62
C SER A 369 1.06 -4.95 2.88
N ALA A 370 2.22 -4.97 3.55
CA ALA A 370 2.49 -4.13 4.72
C ALA A 370 2.51 -2.64 4.39
N ALA A 371 3.05 -2.24 3.23
CA ALA A 371 3.07 -0.86 2.80
C ALA A 371 1.65 -0.32 2.52
N VAL A 372 0.77 -1.13 1.92
CA VAL A 372 -0.64 -0.77 1.70
C VAL A 372 -1.40 -0.69 3.02
N VAL A 373 -1.24 -1.66 3.93
CA VAL A 373 -1.84 -1.61 5.27
C VAL A 373 -1.38 -0.36 6.04
N SER A 374 -0.08 -0.05 5.98
CA SER A 374 0.46 1.14 6.64
C SER A 374 -0.08 2.43 6.02
N SER A 375 -0.22 2.50 4.70
CA SER A 375 -0.73 3.70 4.02
C SER A 375 -2.23 3.88 4.32
N ALA A 376 -2.99 2.79 4.29
CA ALA A 376 -4.41 2.82 4.62
C ALA A 376 -4.66 3.20 6.09
N SER A 377 -3.91 2.64 7.04
CA SER A 377 -4.03 3.05 8.44
C SER A 377 -3.71 4.53 8.65
N LYS A 378 -2.80 5.11 7.86
CA LYS A 378 -2.43 6.53 7.95
C LYS A 378 -3.43 7.44 7.24
N SER A 379 -4.17 6.93 6.26
CA SER A 379 -5.31 7.61 5.65
C SER A 379 -6.62 7.41 6.45
N GLY A 380 -6.55 6.86 7.66
CA GLY A 380 -7.72 6.60 8.52
C GLY A 380 -8.52 5.33 8.18
N LEU A 381 -8.12 4.59 7.14
CA LEU A 381 -8.76 3.35 6.71
C LEU A 381 -8.29 2.16 7.57
N GLU A 382 -9.11 1.77 8.53
CA GLU A 382 -8.83 0.66 9.44
C GLU A 382 -9.05 -0.71 8.75
N ASN A 383 -8.17 -1.69 9.03
CA ASN A 383 -8.26 -3.07 8.53
C ASN A 383 -8.25 -3.22 6.99
N VAL A 384 -7.82 -2.20 6.26
CA VAL A 384 -7.62 -2.26 4.81
C VAL A 384 -6.28 -2.91 4.48
N SER A 385 -6.32 -3.83 3.52
CA SER A 385 -5.15 -4.54 2.97
C SER A 385 -5.36 -4.73 1.46
N MET A 386 -4.34 -5.21 0.76
CA MET A 386 -4.50 -5.58 -0.65
C MET A 386 -5.65 -6.59 -0.90
N GLY A 387 -5.91 -7.49 0.05
CA GLY A 387 -7.04 -8.41 -0.05
C GLY A 387 -8.41 -7.73 0.02
N SER A 388 -8.48 -6.50 0.55
CA SER A 388 -9.70 -5.70 0.62
C SER A 388 -10.11 -5.17 -0.77
N PHE A 389 -9.15 -4.78 -1.61
CA PHE A 389 -9.41 -4.40 -3.01
C PHE A 389 -9.95 -5.58 -3.81
N ARG A 390 -9.37 -6.77 -3.66
CA ARG A 390 -9.90 -7.99 -4.30
C ARG A 390 -11.35 -8.29 -3.91
N ARG A 391 -11.70 -8.14 -2.63
CA ARG A 391 -13.09 -8.32 -2.17
C ARG A 391 -14.01 -7.23 -2.70
N GLY A 392 -13.54 -5.99 -2.77
CA GLY A 392 -14.27 -4.89 -3.38
C GLY A 392 -14.54 -5.12 -4.86
N ALA A 393 -13.53 -5.59 -5.61
CA ALA A 393 -13.68 -6.00 -6.99
C ALA A 393 -14.71 -7.12 -7.18
N ALA A 394 -14.61 -8.17 -6.36
CA ALA A 394 -15.57 -9.27 -6.38
C ALA A 394 -17.00 -8.78 -6.16
N LYS A 395 -17.20 -7.91 -5.16
CA LYS A 395 -18.51 -7.41 -4.77
C LYS A 395 -19.10 -6.49 -5.84
N ASP A 396 -18.31 -5.51 -6.30
CA ASP A 396 -18.73 -4.53 -7.31
C ASP A 396 -19.08 -5.21 -8.64
N LEU A 397 -18.20 -6.07 -9.15
CA LEU A 397 -18.43 -6.78 -10.43
C LEU A 397 -19.54 -7.83 -10.32
N SER A 398 -19.66 -8.51 -9.18
CA SER A 398 -20.76 -9.46 -8.97
C SER A 398 -22.12 -8.76 -8.96
N SER A 399 -22.19 -7.55 -8.42
CA SER A 399 -23.41 -6.75 -8.40
C SER A 399 -23.72 -6.18 -9.78
N LYS A 400 -22.71 -5.66 -10.49
CA LYS A 400 -22.89 -5.01 -11.80
C LYS A 400 -23.10 -6.01 -12.93
N CYS A 401 -22.20 -6.97 -13.10
CA CYS A 401 -22.18 -7.89 -14.26
C CYS A 401 -22.68 -9.30 -13.88
N GLY A 402 -22.36 -9.76 -12.66
CA GLY A 402 -22.77 -11.06 -12.15
C GLY A 402 -21.62 -11.93 -11.67
N ASN A 403 -21.96 -13.06 -11.02
CA ASN A 403 -20.99 -13.97 -10.41
C ASN A 403 -20.03 -14.63 -11.42
N ALA A 404 -20.50 -14.92 -12.64
CA ALA A 404 -19.68 -15.58 -13.66
C ALA A 404 -18.54 -14.66 -14.13
N ASP A 405 -18.87 -13.44 -14.55
CA ASP A 405 -17.88 -12.45 -14.99
C ASP A 405 -16.96 -12.02 -13.85
N ALA A 406 -17.50 -11.80 -12.65
CA ALA A 406 -16.69 -11.52 -11.48
C ALA A 406 -15.73 -12.67 -11.16
N GLY A 407 -16.18 -13.92 -11.30
CA GLY A 407 -15.34 -15.11 -11.15
C GLY A 407 -14.23 -15.20 -12.20
N LEU A 408 -14.54 -14.86 -13.46
CA LEU A 408 -13.59 -14.83 -14.58
C LEU A 408 -12.49 -13.78 -14.37
N VAL A 409 -12.87 -12.54 -14.05
CA VAL A 409 -11.94 -11.43 -13.75
C VAL A 409 -11.00 -11.78 -12.59
N LEU A 410 -11.52 -12.49 -11.59
CA LEU A 410 -10.78 -12.92 -10.42
C LEU A 410 -9.98 -14.22 -10.63
N ALA A 411 -10.07 -14.84 -11.81
CA ALA A 411 -9.49 -16.14 -12.16
C ALA A 411 -9.85 -17.24 -11.15
N HIS A 412 -11.14 -17.39 -10.87
CA HIS A 412 -11.64 -18.52 -10.10
C HIS A 412 -11.74 -19.75 -11.01
N LYS A 413 -11.24 -20.89 -10.52
CA LYS A 413 -11.11 -22.13 -11.31
C LYS A 413 -12.45 -22.56 -11.94
N ASP A 414 -13.55 -22.39 -11.20
CA ASP A 414 -14.89 -22.79 -11.62
C ASP A 414 -15.48 -21.89 -12.73
N SER A 415 -14.82 -20.75 -13.02
CA SER A 415 -15.21 -19.82 -14.07
C SER A 415 -14.37 -19.96 -15.34
N HIS A 416 -13.32 -20.79 -15.32
CA HIS A 416 -12.52 -21.08 -16.51
C HIS A 416 -13.10 -22.27 -17.27
N THR A 417 -13.44 -22.05 -18.53
CA THR A 417 -13.87 -23.09 -19.48
C THR A 417 -12.79 -23.26 -20.54
N VAL A 418 -12.86 -24.33 -21.34
CA VAL A 418 -11.99 -24.50 -22.51
C VAL A 418 -12.09 -23.27 -23.42
N SER A 419 -13.29 -22.71 -23.60
CA SER A 419 -13.51 -21.48 -24.37
C SER A 419 -12.77 -20.28 -23.80
N THR A 420 -12.89 -20.00 -22.50
CA THR A 420 -12.19 -18.86 -21.89
C THR A 420 -10.68 -19.07 -21.70
N THR A 421 -10.19 -20.30 -21.90
CA THR A 421 -8.75 -20.61 -21.79
C THR A 421 -8.06 -20.61 -23.15
N PHE A 422 -8.75 -21.01 -24.22
CA PHE A 422 -8.13 -21.26 -25.53
C PHE A 422 -8.76 -20.49 -26.71
N TYR A 423 -10.00 -20.01 -26.59
CA TYR A 423 -10.75 -19.48 -27.74
C TYR A 423 -11.27 -18.05 -27.58
N SER A 424 -11.36 -17.52 -26.35
CA SER A 424 -11.71 -16.12 -26.12
C SER A 424 -10.64 -15.43 -25.28
N ASP A 425 -10.44 -14.13 -25.53
CA ASP A 425 -9.60 -13.29 -24.67
C ASP A 425 -10.24 -13.03 -23.29
N ALA A 426 -11.34 -13.72 -22.98
CA ALA A 426 -11.99 -13.85 -21.68
C ALA A 426 -12.19 -12.50 -20.96
N VAL A 427 -11.27 -12.15 -20.07
CA VAL A 427 -11.33 -10.92 -19.26
C VAL A 427 -11.06 -9.66 -20.08
N ALA A 428 -10.28 -9.76 -21.16
CA ALA A 428 -9.93 -8.63 -22.02
C ALA A 428 -11.16 -7.96 -22.67
N ASN A 429 -12.23 -8.74 -22.88
CA ASN A 429 -13.46 -8.26 -23.51
C ASN A 429 -14.33 -7.41 -22.56
N ILE A 430 -14.02 -7.41 -21.26
CA ILE A 430 -14.81 -6.69 -20.26
C ILE A 430 -14.22 -5.30 -20.07
N ASN A 431 -15.01 -4.24 -20.26
CA ASN A 431 -14.60 -2.86 -19.99
C ASN A 431 -14.54 -2.59 -18.47
N LEU A 432 -13.53 -3.16 -17.79
CA LEU A 432 -13.40 -3.12 -16.34
C LEU A 432 -13.30 -1.71 -15.79
N THR A 433 -12.52 -0.83 -16.43
CA THR A 433 -12.37 0.54 -15.95
C THR A 433 -13.69 1.28 -16.04
N GLY A 434 -14.35 1.25 -17.19
CA GLY A 434 -15.64 1.92 -17.41
C GLY A 434 -16.76 1.39 -16.51
N ILE A 435 -16.89 0.08 -16.36
CA ILE A 435 -17.91 -0.53 -15.48
C ILE A 435 -17.68 -0.12 -14.03
N ARG A 436 -16.43 -0.08 -13.58
CA ARG A 436 -16.13 0.21 -12.17
C ARG A 436 -16.24 1.68 -11.82
N THR A 437 -15.97 2.59 -12.77
CA THR A 437 -16.12 4.05 -12.60
C THR A 437 -17.50 4.58 -12.99
N GLY A 438 -18.36 3.77 -13.62
CA GLY A 438 -19.66 4.23 -14.13
C GLY A 438 -19.55 5.03 -15.44
N GLU A 439 -18.49 4.81 -16.21
CA GLU A 439 -18.39 5.32 -17.59
C GLU A 439 -18.97 4.36 -18.62
N ALA A 440 -19.10 3.06 -18.29
CA ALA A 440 -19.75 2.07 -19.14
C ALA A 440 -20.88 1.38 -18.39
N THR A 441 -22.09 1.45 -18.93
CA THR A 441 -23.32 0.88 -18.35
C THR A 441 -23.82 -0.35 -19.12
N GLU A 442 -23.18 -0.71 -20.24
CA GLU A 442 -23.57 -1.78 -21.18
C GLU A 442 -23.80 -3.16 -20.52
N HIS A 443 -23.21 -3.39 -19.33
CA HIS A 443 -23.28 -4.66 -18.61
C HIS A 443 -24.00 -4.57 -17.26
N TYR A 444 -24.70 -3.48 -16.97
CA TYR A 444 -25.34 -3.28 -15.67
C TYR A 444 -26.61 -4.10 -15.53
N ARG A 445 -26.69 -4.87 -14.45
CA ARG A 445 -27.96 -5.46 -14.01
C ARG A 445 -28.91 -4.38 -13.46
N PRO A 446 -30.22 -4.47 -13.74
CA PRO A 446 -31.21 -3.59 -13.12
C PRO A 446 -31.11 -3.60 -11.59
N GLY A 447 -31.13 -2.42 -10.96
CA GLY A 447 -31.05 -2.27 -9.49
C GLY A 447 -29.64 -2.38 -8.88
N ALA A 448 -28.58 -2.54 -9.69
CA ALA A 448 -27.21 -2.60 -9.18
C ALA A 448 -26.78 -1.32 -8.44
N GLU A 449 -27.25 -0.16 -8.90
CA GLU A 449 -26.88 1.14 -8.32
C GLU A 449 -27.42 1.34 -6.90
N THR A 450 -28.69 0.98 -6.65
CA THR A 450 -29.30 1.05 -5.32
C THR A 450 -28.56 0.15 -4.31
N ALA A 451 -28.17 -1.04 -4.72
CA ALA A 451 -27.38 -1.95 -3.88
C ALA A 451 -25.98 -1.39 -3.58
N LEU A 452 -25.33 -0.75 -4.55
CA LEU A 452 -24.01 -0.14 -4.40
C LEU A 452 -24.04 1.09 -3.48
N GLN A 453 -25.06 1.95 -3.58
CA GLN A 453 -25.22 3.11 -2.68
C GLN A 453 -25.32 2.68 -1.22
N MET A 454 -26.10 1.63 -0.92
CA MET A 454 -26.17 1.05 0.42
C MET A 454 -24.82 0.54 0.90
N HIS A 455 -24.01 -0.02 0.01
CA HIS A 455 -22.65 -0.47 0.32
C HIS A 455 -21.67 0.66 0.62
N VAL A 456 -21.79 1.82 -0.05
CA VAL A 456 -20.98 3.00 0.23
C VAL A 456 -21.31 3.54 1.63
N ARG A 457 -22.60 3.64 2.01
CA ARG A 457 -23.04 4.14 3.33
C ARG A 457 -22.47 3.35 4.51
N VAL A 458 -22.30 2.03 4.37
CA VAL A 458 -21.65 1.17 5.37
C VAL A 458 -20.16 0.95 5.12
N GLY A 459 -19.60 1.64 4.14
CA GLY A 459 -18.22 1.52 3.67
C GLY A 459 -17.18 1.98 4.68
N THR A 460 -15.93 1.63 4.40
CA THR A 460 -14.82 1.95 5.31
C THR A 460 -14.40 3.40 5.16
N ALA A 461 -14.51 3.96 3.95
CA ALA A 461 -14.28 5.37 3.69
C ALA A 461 -15.26 6.26 4.44
N VAL A 462 -16.58 5.99 4.35
CA VAL A 462 -17.61 6.73 5.11
C VAL A 462 -17.37 6.60 6.61
N SER A 463 -17.05 5.39 7.10
CA SER A 463 -16.74 5.19 8.51
C SER A 463 -15.49 5.95 8.97
N ALA A 464 -14.46 6.05 8.13
CA ALA A 464 -13.24 6.81 8.42
C ALA A 464 -13.50 8.31 8.44
N LEU A 465 -14.20 8.84 7.42
CA LEU A 465 -14.57 10.24 7.31
C LEU A 465 -15.53 10.67 8.41
N ALA A 466 -16.58 9.89 8.69
CA ALA A 466 -17.54 10.20 9.73
C ALA A 466 -16.88 10.23 11.12
N LYS A 467 -15.90 9.34 11.37
CA LYS A 467 -15.05 9.42 12.58
C LYS A 467 -14.25 10.72 12.62
N MET A 468 -13.66 11.14 11.50
CA MET A 468 -12.91 12.40 11.44
C MET A 468 -13.84 13.60 11.68
N ILE A 469 -15.00 13.65 11.02
CA ILE A 469 -15.99 14.72 11.20
C ILE A 469 -16.47 14.79 12.66
N ALA A 470 -16.76 13.64 13.28
CA ALA A 470 -17.16 13.56 14.68
C ALA A 470 -16.06 14.03 15.66
N GLN A 471 -14.79 13.88 15.29
CA GLN A 471 -13.65 14.42 16.05
C GLN A 471 -13.48 15.93 15.84
N VAL A 472 -13.88 16.45 14.68
CA VAL A 472 -13.72 17.86 14.29
C VAL A 472 -14.86 18.76 14.78
N LYS A 473 -15.98 18.21 15.27
CA LYS A 473 -17.09 19.01 15.85
C LYS A 473 -16.69 19.95 17.01
N GLU A 474 -15.45 19.92 17.49
CA GLU A 474 -14.90 20.91 18.41
C GLU A 474 -14.16 22.10 17.75
N GLN A 475 -13.93 22.14 16.41
CA GLN A 475 -13.39 23.31 15.68
C GLN A 475 -13.84 23.39 14.20
N PRO A 476 -14.05 24.60 13.64
CA PRO A 476 -14.59 24.79 12.29
C PRO A 476 -13.70 24.21 11.18
N ILE A 477 -14.36 23.63 10.17
CA ILE A 477 -13.79 22.85 9.06
C ILE A 477 -12.98 23.75 8.13
N THR A 478 -11.69 23.91 8.42
CA THR A 478 -10.67 24.32 7.44
C THR A 478 -9.54 23.29 7.47
N GLY A 479 -9.53 22.39 6.49
CA GLY A 479 -8.38 21.52 6.21
C GLY A 479 -8.40 20.13 6.85
N VAL A 480 -9.27 19.25 6.34
CA VAL A 480 -9.23 17.79 6.57
C VAL A 480 -7.81 17.22 6.37
N LYS A 481 -7.02 17.80 5.45
CA LYS A 481 -5.63 17.44 5.16
C LYS A 481 -4.65 17.72 6.32
N GLN A 482 -4.77 18.88 6.98
CA GLN A 482 -3.93 19.25 8.14
C GLN A 482 -4.30 18.40 9.36
N GLN A 483 -5.58 18.08 9.51
CA GLN A 483 -6.11 17.24 10.58
C GLN A 483 -5.74 15.75 10.38
N LEU A 484 -5.69 15.26 9.14
CA LEU A 484 -5.18 13.92 8.81
C LEU A 484 -3.70 13.74 9.19
N GLU A 485 -2.89 14.79 9.04
CA GLU A 485 -1.48 14.79 9.45
C GLU A 485 -1.32 14.82 10.98
N GLY A 486 -2.15 15.61 11.68
CA GLY A 486 -2.21 15.66 13.16
C GLY A 486 -2.65 14.35 13.79
N ALA A 487 -3.75 13.77 13.31
CA ALA A 487 -4.32 12.51 13.82
C ALA A 487 -3.40 11.29 13.60
N ALA A 488 -2.58 11.30 12.54
CA ALA A 488 -1.57 10.28 12.30
C ALA A 488 -0.40 10.35 13.30
N GLY A 489 -0.02 11.57 13.73
CA GLY A 489 1.00 11.80 14.74
C GLY A 489 0.52 11.54 16.17
N GLU A 490 -0.77 11.77 16.45
CA GLU A 490 -1.38 11.62 17.77
C GLU A 490 -1.36 10.17 18.26
N LYS A 491 -1.71 9.21 17.39
CA LYS A 491 -1.61 7.77 17.72
C LYS A 491 -0.18 7.37 18.08
N ASP A 492 0.79 7.76 17.25
CA ASP A 492 2.19 7.40 17.46
C ASP A 492 2.76 8.07 18.71
N ARG A 493 2.31 9.30 19.01
CA ARG A 493 2.64 10.04 20.24
C ARG A 493 2.06 9.36 21.47
N PHE A 494 0.76 9.08 21.49
CA PHE A 494 0.09 8.38 22.58
C PHE A 494 0.72 7.01 22.84
N ILE A 495 0.96 6.21 21.79
CA ILE A 495 1.60 4.89 21.94
C ILE A 495 2.99 5.05 22.53
N LYS A 496 3.73 6.08 22.15
CA LYS A 496 5.08 6.35 22.64
C LYS A 496 5.06 6.79 24.11
N GLU A 497 4.23 7.76 24.46
CA GLU A 497 4.05 8.23 25.85
C GLU A 497 3.60 7.09 26.76
N TYR A 498 2.58 6.33 26.34
CA TYR A 498 2.11 5.16 27.08
C TYR A 498 3.20 4.08 27.20
N GLN A 499 3.97 3.84 26.13
CA GLN A 499 5.09 2.91 26.16
C GLN A 499 6.16 3.37 27.16
N GLU A 500 6.45 4.67 27.23
CA GLU A 500 7.43 5.24 28.16
C GLU A 500 6.96 5.06 29.61
N THR A 501 5.73 5.45 29.94
CA THR A 501 5.14 5.23 31.28
C THR A 501 5.09 3.74 31.64
N TYR A 502 4.76 2.87 30.68
CA TYR A 502 4.75 1.42 30.89
C TYR A 502 6.15 0.86 31.18
N CYS A 503 7.18 1.37 30.50
CA CYS A 503 8.56 0.95 30.77
C CYS A 503 9.03 1.44 32.14
N GLU A 504 8.66 2.66 32.54
CA GLU A 504 9.02 3.21 33.86
C GLU A 504 8.36 2.43 35.02
N ALA A 505 7.15 1.93 34.82
CA ALA A 505 6.42 1.16 35.82
C ALA A 505 6.76 -0.34 35.86
N ASP A 506 7.59 -0.85 34.94
CA ASP A 506 7.90 -2.29 34.85
C ASP A 506 8.93 -2.72 35.89
N GLU A 507 8.50 -3.60 36.79
CA GLU A 507 9.31 -4.08 37.90
C GLU A 507 10.54 -4.87 37.45
N SER A 508 10.44 -5.66 36.37
CA SER A 508 11.55 -6.47 35.87
C SER A 508 12.66 -5.60 35.26
N LEU A 509 12.27 -4.53 34.55
CA LEU A 509 13.20 -3.54 34.01
C LEU A 509 13.85 -2.71 35.12
N SER A 510 13.07 -2.32 36.13
CA SER A 510 13.58 -1.63 37.33
C SER A 510 14.65 -2.47 38.03
N GLN A 511 14.33 -3.73 38.35
CA GLN A 511 15.28 -4.66 38.98
C GLN A 511 16.54 -4.90 38.12
N ALA A 512 16.41 -4.98 36.79
CA ALA A 512 17.56 -5.13 35.90
C ALA A 512 18.45 -3.88 35.86
N THR A 513 17.84 -2.69 36.01
CA THR A 513 18.54 -1.40 36.07
C THR A 513 19.28 -1.25 37.40
N ASP A 514 18.65 -1.63 38.51
CA ASP A 514 19.27 -1.64 39.84
C ASP A 514 20.46 -2.61 39.91
N LYS A 515 20.32 -3.80 39.33
CA LYS A 515 21.43 -4.77 39.23
C LYS A 515 22.60 -4.22 38.41
N LEU A 516 22.34 -3.50 37.33
CA LEU A 516 23.40 -2.83 36.56
C LEU A 516 24.06 -1.71 37.37
N ALA A 517 23.29 -0.91 38.11
CA ALA A 517 23.81 0.13 38.99
C ALA A 517 24.70 -0.46 40.10
N ALA A 518 24.26 -1.56 40.74
CA ALA A 518 25.05 -2.30 41.70
C ALA A 518 26.33 -2.89 41.08
N GLY A 519 26.26 -3.38 39.83
CA GLY A 519 27.43 -3.83 39.07
C GLY A 519 28.44 -2.73 38.81
N TRP A 520 27.99 -1.49 38.57
CA TRP A 520 28.88 -0.33 38.45
C TRP A 520 29.55 0.01 39.77
N THR A 521 28.80 -0.01 40.88
CA THR A 521 29.37 0.16 42.22
C THR A 521 30.45 -0.88 42.50
N ALA A 522 30.18 -2.16 42.20
CA ALA A 522 31.17 -3.23 42.37
C ALA A 522 32.42 -3.04 41.48
N TYR A 523 32.24 -2.58 40.24
CA TYR A 523 33.35 -2.25 39.34
C TYR A 523 34.22 -1.11 39.89
N PHE A 524 33.61 -0.06 40.41
CA PHE A 524 34.33 1.04 41.07
C PHE A 524 35.04 0.59 42.35
N ASP A 525 34.42 -0.29 43.12
CA ASP A 525 35.03 -0.89 44.32
C ASP A 525 36.25 -1.73 43.98
N THR A 526 36.23 -2.42 42.84
CA THR A 526 37.37 -3.19 42.32
C THR A 526 38.58 -2.31 41.96
N MET A 527 38.35 -1.02 41.66
CA MET A 527 39.40 -0.01 41.42
C MET A 527 39.89 0.71 42.70
N GLY A 528 39.34 0.35 43.86
CA GLY A 528 39.68 0.90 45.17
C GLY A 528 38.98 2.23 45.46
N ARG A 529 38.06 2.24 46.43
CA ARG A 529 37.37 3.47 46.87
C ARG A 529 38.38 4.51 47.34
N GLY A 530 38.34 5.67 46.70
CA GLY A 530 39.18 6.83 47.02
C GLY A 530 40.54 6.86 46.33
N SER A 531 40.86 5.86 45.49
CA SER A 531 42.07 5.88 44.67
C SER A 531 42.10 7.10 43.74
N PRO A 532 43.29 7.60 43.34
CA PRO A 532 43.40 8.70 42.38
C PRO A 532 42.65 8.42 41.07
N LEU A 533 42.67 7.15 40.63
CA LEU A 533 41.91 6.68 39.47
C LEU A 533 40.40 6.70 39.72
N HIS A 534 39.93 6.22 40.88
CA HIS A 534 38.51 6.28 41.25
C HIS A 534 38.00 7.73 41.30
N ARG A 535 38.78 8.67 41.88
CA ARG A 535 38.43 10.11 41.92
C ARG A 535 38.41 10.77 40.53
N ALA A 536 39.35 10.41 39.65
CA ALA A 536 39.36 10.91 38.27
C ALA A 536 38.15 10.43 37.45
N VAL A 537 37.58 9.27 37.80
CA VAL A 537 36.46 8.65 37.08
C VAL A 537 35.09 8.97 37.69
N LEU A 538 35.01 9.32 38.98
CA LEU A 538 33.76 9.75 39.66
C LEU A 538 33.09 10.97 39.03
N GLY A 539 33.80 11.74 38.19
CA GLY A 539 33.22 12.86 37.43
C GLY A 539 32.22 12.45 36.34
N TYR A 540 32.15 11.16 35.97
CA TYR A 540 31.22 10.67 34.96
C TYR A 540 29.86 10.31 35.58
N LYS A 541 28.89 11.23 35.50
CA LYS A 541 27.55 11.11 36.13
C LYS A 541 26.64 10.01 35.55
N ASN A 542 26.99 9.37 34.44
CA ASN A 542 26.10 8.41 33.75
C ASN A 542 26.66 6.98 33.82
N THR A 543 25.84 5.99 34.17
CA THR A 543 26.19 4.55 34.25
C THR A 543 26.05 3.85 32.88
N ASN A 544 26.57 4.46 31.82
CA ASN A 544 26.51 3.89 30.47
C ASN A 544 27.75 3.03 30.17
N ILE A 545 27.56 1.80 29.67
CA ILE A 545 28.64 0.87 29.29
C ILE A 545 29.70 1.49 28.36
N ALA A 546 29.33 2.50 27.56
CA ALA A 546 30.23 3.23 26.68
C ALA A 546 31.36 3.97 27.43
N ILE A 547 31.16 4.29 28.71
CA ILE A 547 32.14 5.00 29.55
C ILE A 547 33.34 4.12 29.91
N LEU A 548 33.21 2.78 29.84
CA LEU A 548 34.35 1.87 30.02
C LEU A 548 35.50 2.20 29.05
N ASN A 549 35.19 2.58 27.81
CA ASN A 549 36.23 2.93 26.83
C ASN A 549 36.97 4.21 27.21
N THR A 550 36.26 5.18 27.78
CA THR A 550 36.85 6.42 28.30
C THR A 550 37.75 6.14 29.50
N ILE A 551 37.30 5.28 30.43
CA ILE A 551 38.09 4.86 31.60
C ILE A 551 39.37 4.15 31.14
N LYS A 552 39.27 3.25 30.16
CA LYS A 552 40.43 2.56 29.56
C LYS A 552 41.44 3.48 28.88
N GLY A 553 40.95 4.61 28.35
CA GLY A 553 41.79 5.63 27.73
C GLY A 553 42.63 6.42 28.74
N HIS A 554 42.23 6.46 30.01
CA HIS A 554 42.84 7.30 31.03
C HIS A 554 44.26 6.84 31.41
N ALA A 555 45.19 7.79 31.54
CA ALA A 555 46.61 7.50 31.79
C ALA A 555 46.84 6.70 33.09
N LEU A 556 46.11 7.04 34.16
CA LEU A 556 46.17 6.32 35.45
C LEU A 556 45.67 4.86 35.35
N TYR A 557 44.67 4.60 34.51
CA TYR A 557 44.15 3.25 34.30
C TYR A 557 45.19 2.38 33.59
N LYS A 558 45.85 2.93 32.55
CA LYS A 558 46.93 2.25 31.82
C LYS A 558 48.16 1.97 32.70
N ALA A 559 48.42 2.84 33.69
CA ALA A 559 49.49 2.63 34.66
C ALA A 559 49.17 1.48 35.62
N GLU A 560 47.98 1.47 36.22
CA GLU A 560 47.52 0.40 37.14
C GLU A 560 47.32 -0.96 36.45
N LEU A 561 47.06 -0.97 35.14
CA LEU A 561 46.95 -2.21 34.37
C LEU A 561 48.24 -3.05 34.40
N LYS A 562 49.39 -2.41 34.62
CA LYS A 562 50.70 -3.07 34.74
C LYS A 562 50.92 -3.73 36.12
N THR A 563 50.04 -3.47 37.09
CA THR A 563 50.12 -4.00 38.46
C THR A 563 49.64 -5.47 38.52
N ARG A 564 50.40 -6.34 39.18
CA ARG A 564 50.13 -7.79 39.25
C ARG A 564 48.77 -8.05 39.94
N GLY A 565 47.83 -8.65 39.21
CA GLY A 565 46.52 -9.04 39.72
C GLY A 565 45.40 -8.01 39.55
N PHE A 566 45.69 -6.75 39.20
CA PHE A 566 44.68 -5.73 38.90
C PHE A 566 43.93 -6.05 37.59
N GLN A 567 44.68 -6.38 36.53
CA GLN A 567 44.12 -6.74 35.23
C GLN A 567 43.06 -7.84 35.31
N LYS A 568 43.35 -8.96 35.99
CA LYS A 568 42.41 -10.08 36.12
C LYS A 568 41.12 -9.70 36.87
N ARG A 569 41.21 -8.85 37.91
CA ARG A 569 40.04 -8.41 38.68
C ARG A 569 39.15 -7.46 37.89
N VAL A 570 39.75 -6.51 37.18
CA VAL A 570 39.03 -5.54 36.35
C VAL A 570 38.39 -6.22 35.14
N GLU A 571 39.09 -7.14 34.46
CA GLU A 571 38.52 -7.92 33.35
C GLU A 571 37.29 -8.75 33.79
N ALA A 572 37.33 -9.37 34.98
CA ALA A 572 36.19 -10.09 35.54
C ALA A 572 35.01 -9.16 35.86
N ALA A 573 35.27 -8.00 36.46
CA ALA A 573 34.25 -7.00 36.78
C ALA A 573 33.63 -6.38 35.52
N GLU A 574 34.45 -6.10 34.47
CA GLU A 574 33.96 -5.64 33.17
C GLU A 574 33.08 -6.66 32.47
N LYS A 575 33.48 -7.94 32.50
CA LYS A 575 32.69 -9.03 31.92
C LYS A 575 31.31 -9.09 32.59
N ASN A 576 31.26 -9.04 33.92
CA ASN A 576 30.01 -9.00 34.68
C ASN A 576 29.15 -7.78 34.33
N LEU A 577 29.75 -6.59 34.22
CA LEU A 577 29.05 -5.37 33.79
C LEU A 577 28.43 -5.49 32.41
N ARG A 578 29.14 -6.09 31.44
CA ARG A 578 28.63 -6.33 30.09
C ARG A 578 27.45 -7.31 30.12
N GLU A 579 27.57 -8.41 30.85
CA GLU A 579 26.49 -9.39 31.00
C GLU A 579 25.23 -8.77 31.66
N LEU A 580 25.40 -7.93 32.68
CA LEU A 580 24.29 -7.21 33.32
C LEU A 580 23.64 -6.20 32.36
N ASN A 581 24.43 -5.47 31.59
CA ASN A 581 23.93 -4.53 30.59
C ASN A 581 23.19 -5.24 29.46
N ASP A 582 23.69 -6.39 29.00
CA ASP A 582 23.03 -7.19 27.96
C ASP A 582 21.70 -7.78 28.47
N LYS A 583 21.66 -8.26 29.73
CA LYS A 583 20.41 -8.68 30.39
C LYS A 583 19.42 -7.52 30.50
N ARG A 584 19.85 -6.34 30.95
CA ARG A 584 18.99 -5.14 31.00
C ARG A 584 18.48 -4.76 29.61
N ASN A 585 19.34 -4.77 28.59
CA ASN A 585 18.94 -4.45 27.21
C ASN A 585 17.92 -5.47 26.67
N TYR A 586 18.11 -6.75 26.95
CA TYR A 586 17.16 -7.78 26.58
C TYR A 586 15.79 -7.54 27.24
N VAL A 587 15.76 -7.34 28.57
CA VAL A 587 14.53 -7.04 29.31
C VAL A 587 13.87 -5.77 28.78
N PHE A 588 14.63 -4.69 28.62
CA PHE A 588 14.16 -3.42 28.06
C PHE A 588 13.49 -3.61 26.69
N GLN A 589 14.09 -4.41 25.79
CA GLN A 589 13.48 -4.68 24.49
C GLN A 589 12.17 -5.46 24.59
N GLN A 590 12.05 -6.41 25.52
CA GLN A 590 10.81 -7.17 25.73
C GLN A 590 9.71 -6.29 26.34
N VAL A 591 10.03 -5.53 27.39
CA VAL A 591 9.11 -4.59 28.05
C VAL A 591 8.65 -3.52 27.07
N ARG A 592 9.56 -2.96 26.28
CA ARG A 592 9.22 -1.98 25.24
C ARG A 592 8.26 -2.57 24.20
N LYS A 593 8.47 -3.81 23.75
CA LYS A 593 7.53 -4.49 22.85
C LYS A 593 6.17 -4.72 23.51
N ALA A 594 6.13 -5.09 24.79
CA ALA A 594 4.91 -5.28 25.55
C ALA A 594 4.14 -3.96 25.75
N GLY A 595 4.83 -2.90 26.16
CA GLY A 595 4.28 -1.55 26.32
C GLY A 595 3.72 -0.99 25.01
N LYS A 596 4.38 -1.24 23.87
CA LYS A 596 3.82 -0.88 22.56
C LYS A 596 2.48 -1.57 22.30
N ARG A 597 2.40 -2.88 22.59
CA ARG A 597 1.17 -3.67 22.39
C ARG A 597 0.06 -3.21 23.33
N GLN A 598 0.39 -2.89 24.58
CA GLN A 598 -0.57 -2.35 25.54
C GLN A 598 -1.02 -0.95 25.15
N GLY A 599 -0.12 -0.06 24.76
CA GLY A 599 -0.46 1.28 24.26
C GLY A 599 -1.35 1.23 23.01
N GLU A 600 -1.07 0.32 22.07
CA GLU A 600 -1.95 0.09 20.92
C GLU A 600 -3.35 -0.41 21.34
N LYS A 601 -3.44 -1.23 22.40
CA LYS A 601 -4.72 -1.71 22.94
C LYS A 601 -5.46 -0.61 23.67
N ALA A 602 -4.79 0.14 24.54
CA ALA A 602 -5.33 1.28 25.28
C ALA A 602 -5.83 2.37 24.33
N TRP A 603 -5.06 2.70 23.30
CA TRP A 603 -5.48 3.63 22.24
C TRP A 603 -6.75 3.15 21.54
N LYS A 604 -6.82 1.86 21.19
CA LYS A 604 -8.03 1.28 20.57
C LYS A 604 -9.24 1.35 21.51
N THR A 605 -9.05 1.12 22.81
CA THR A 605 -10.12 1.23 23.82
C THR A 605 -10.57 2.68 24.00
N ALA A 606 -9.64 3.62 24.16
CA ALA A 606 -9.92 5.05 24.27
C ALA A 606 -10.62 5.57 23.01
N ARG A 607 -10.18 5.15 21.82
CA ARG A 607 -10.82 5.46 20.53
C ARG A 607 -12.21 4.83 20.40
N ALA A 608 -12.44 3.65 20.98
CA ALA A 608 -13.76 3.04 21.02
C ALA A 608 -14.71 3.75 22.00
N GLN A 609 -14.16 4.49 22.97
CA GLN A 609 -14.89 5.33 23.93
C GLN A 609 -15.09 6.78 23.46
N GLY A 610 -14.33 7.24 22.45
CA GLY A 610 -14.48 8.57 21.85
C GLY A 610 -15.79 8.76 21.09
N ASN A 611 -16.19 10.04 20.94
CA ASN A 611 -17.46 10.53 20.39
C ASN A 611 -18.17 9.56 19.43
N ARG A 612 -19.34 9.06 19.86
CA ARG A 612 -20.19 8.21 19.02
C ARG A 612 -20.49 8.93 17.71
N VAL A 613 -20.08 8.32 16.60
CA VAL A 613 -20.42 8.77 15.24
C VAL A 613 -21.93 8.85 15.12
N GLN A 614 -22.45 10.05 14.87
CA GLN A 614 -23.87 10.30 14.67
C GLN A 614 -24.26 10.03 13.22
N ILE A 615 -25.56 9.92 12.96
CA ILE A 615 -26.09 9.74 11.59
C ILE A 615 -25.65 10.90 10.69
N GLY A 616 -25.76 12.14 11.18
CA GLY A 616 -25.34 13.34 10.44
C GLY A 616 -23.84 13.39 10.09
N ASP A 617 -22.97 12.72 10.86
CA ASP A 617 -21.54 12.62 10.50
C ASP A 617 -21.33 11.70 9.30
N LYS A 618 -22.17 10.66 9.16
CA LYS A 618 -22.14 9.76 8.00
C LYS A 618 -22.74 10.41 6.77
N ASP A 619 -23.81 11.19 6.92
CA ASP A 619 -24.41 11.92 5.81
C ASP A 619 -23.42 12.98 5.26
N ALA A 620 -22.78 13.76 6.14
CA ALA A 620 -21.71 14.69 5.71
C ALA A 620 -20.51 14.00 5.04
N ALA A 621 -20.15 12.79 5.49
CA ALA A 621 -19.12 11.98 4.85
C ALA A 621 -19.55 11.46 3.47
N LEU A 622 -20.83 11.15 3.28
CA LEU A 622 -21.40 10.76 1.99
C LEU A 622 -21.39 11.95 1.02
N ASP A 623 -21.82 13.12 1.48
CA ASP A 623 -21.82 14.35 0.67
C ASP A 623 -20.41 14.70 0.18
N TYR A 624 -19.40 14.57 1.06
CA TYR A 624 -18.00 14.77 0.68
C TYR A 624 -17.52 13.79 -0.40
N LEU A 625 -17.95 12.52 -0.31
CA LEU A 625 -17.56 11.48 -1.27
C LEU A 625 -18.32 11.56 -2.59
N ALA A 626 -19.52 12.14 -2.59
CA ALA A 626 -20.31 12.40 -3.80
C ALA A 626 -19.68 13.48 -4.68
N GLN A 627 -19.01 14.47 -4.08
CA GLN A 627 -18.25 15.48 -4.83
C GLN A 627 -16.96 14.89 -5.43
N PRO A 628 -16.46 15.42 -6.57
CA PRO A 628 -15.15 15.06 -7.09
C PRO A 628 -14.04 15.27 -6.06
N SER A 629 -12.91 14.56 -6.25
CA SER A 629 -11.72 14.77 -5.42
C SER A 629 -11.30 16.23 -5.40
N SER A 630 -10.90 16.73 -4.24
CA SER A 630 -10.31 18.08 -4.12
C SER A 630 -9.16 18.29 -5.09
N LEU A 631 -8.33 17.27 -5.34
CA LEU A 631 -7.24 17.34 -6.32
C LEU A 631 -7.75 17.53 -7.75
N VAL A 632 -8.86 16.90 -8.09
CA VAL A 632 -9.51 17.01 -9.40
C VAL A 632 -10.19 18.37 -9.54
N THR A 633 -10.85 18.85 -8.48
CA THR A 633 -11.46 20.18 -8.45
C THR A 633 -10.41 21.29 -8.54
N ASP A 634 -9.29 21.16 -7.84
CA ASP A 634 -8.17 22.11 -7.88
C ASP A 634 -7.51 22.10 -9.27
N ALA A 635 -7.28 20.91 -9.84
CA ALA A 635 -6.78 20.75 -11.21
C ALA A 635 -7.69 21.47 -12.22
N SER A 636 -9.00 21.28 -12.08
CA SER A 636 -10.01 21.93 -12.91
C SER A 636 -9.96 23.46 -12.79
N LYS A 637 -9.86 23.99 -11.57
CA LYS A 637 -9.76 25.44 -11.34
C LYS A 637 -8.51 26.03 -11.99
N VAL A 638 -7.35 25.40 -11.83
CA VAL A 638 -6.08 25.88 -12.39
C VAL A 638 -6.10 25.83 -13.92
N ALA A 639 -6.65 24.76 -14.50
CA ALA A 639 -6.83 24.62 -15.93
C ALA A 639 -7.72 25.72 -16.51
N SER A 640 -8.84 26.03 -15.85
CA SER A 640 -9.74 27.11 -16.25
C SER A 640 -9.10 28.51 -16.10
N SER A 641 -8.25 28.70 -15.08
CA SER A 641 -7.52 29.96 -14.83
C SER A 641 -6.39 30.21 -15.83
N SER A 642 -5.72 29.15 -16.30
CA SER A 642 -4.61 29.27 -17.24
C SER A 642 -5.06 29.67 -18.65
N ARG A 643 -6.35 29.49 -18.99
CA ARG A 643 -6.92 29.95 -20.27
C ARG A 643 -7.14 31.47 -20.34
N THR A 644 -7.29 32.15 -19.21
CA THR A 644 -7.49 33.62 -19.18
C THR A 644 -6.18 34.40 -19.10
N SER A 645 -5.04 33.74 -18.84
CA SER A 645 -3.72 34.37 -18.77
C SER A 645 -2.68 33.50 -19.48
N ARG A 646 -2.60 33.64 -20.80
CA ARG A 646 -1.53 33.06 -21.62
C ARG A 646 -0.19 33.67 -21.19
N PRO A 647 0.77 32.93 -20.60
CA PRO A 647 2.11 33.46 -20.38
C PRO A 647 2.79 33.55 -21.75
N SER A 648 3.27 34.73 -22.12
CA SER A 648 4.19 34.84 -23.25
C SER A 648 5.44 34.04 -22.90
N VAL A 649 5.67 32.92 -23.58
CA VAL A 649 6.96 32.26 -23.59
C VAL A 649 7.92 33.22 -24.31
N VAL A 650 8.64 34.02 -23.54
CA VAL A 650 9.84 34.71 -24.01
C VAL A 650 10.90 33.64 -24.10
N SER A 651 11.14 33.15 -25.32
CA SER A 651 12.28 32.31 -25.62
C SER A 651 13.54 33.18 -25.56
N ASP A 652 14.36 33.01 -24.53
CA ASP A 652 15.74 33.49 -24.54
C ASP A 652 16.60 32.54 -25.37
N HIS A 653 16.45 32.57 -26.70
CA HIS A 653 17.48 32.12 -27.65
C HIS A 653 17.52 33.08 -28.85
N PRO A 654 18.72 33.51 -29.29
CA PRO A 654 18.86 34.50 -30.35
C PRO A 654 18.39 33.94 -31.69
N ALA A 655 17.68 34.81 -32.41
CA ALA A 655 16.99 34.55 -33.66
C ALA A 655 17.88 33.91 -34.73
N ASP A 656 17.32 32.92 -35.43
CA ASP A 656 17.53 32.80 -36.87
C ASP A 656 16.23 32.41 -37.58
N GLN A 657 16.06 33.05 -38.73
CA GLN A 657 14.85 33.23 -39.50
C GLN A 657 14.35 31.94 -40.16
N ILE A 658 13.10 31.54 -39.94
CA ILE A 658 12.29 30.90 -40.99
C ILE A 658 10.87 31.50 -40.97
N LYS A 659 10.47 31.93 -42.15
CA LYS A 659 9.31 32.75 -42.47
C LYS A 659 7.99 32.04 -42.20
N SER A 660 7.09 32.80 -41.57
CA SER A 660 5.64 32.59 -41.58
C SER A 660 5.12 32.45 -43.02
N THR A 661 4.45 31.34 -43.31
CA THR A 661 3.45 31.25 -44.38
C THR A 661 2.14 30.76 -43.79
N THR A 662 1.26 31.71 -43.57
CA THR A 662 -0.19 31.56 -43.50
C THR A 662 -0.69 30.75 -44.69
N ALA A 663 -1.24 29.56 -44.44
CA ALA A 663 -2.06 28.84 -45.41
C ALA A 663 -3.35 28.40 -44.71
N ARG A 664 -4.36 29.27 -44.79
CA ARG A 664 -5.77 28.85 -44.80
C ARG A 664 -5.94 27.97 -46.04
N SER A 665 -6.10 26.66 -45.87
CA SER A 665 -6.64 25.80 -46.92
C SER A 665 -8.08 25.43 -46.57
N ASN A 666 -9.00 26.14 -47.20
CA ASN A 666 -10.37 25.70 -47.43
C ASN A 666 -10.34 24.35 -48.16
N LEU A 667 -11.02 23.33 -47.64
CA LEU A 667 -11.54 22.23 -48.46
C LEU A 667 -12.94 21.85 -47.96
N PRO A 668 -13.83 21.39 -48.86
CA PRO A 668 -15.26 21.67 -48.81
C PRO A 668 -16.07 20.39 -48.69
N TRP A 669 -16.48 20.02 -47.47
CA TRP A 669 -17.45 18.93 -47.25
C TRP A 669 -18.45 19.25 -46.13
N SER A 670 -18.76 20.54 -45.92
CA SER A 670 -19.94 20.89 -45.12
C SER A 670 -21.17 20.97 -46.05
N LYS A 671 -22.23 20.29 -45.62
CA LYS A 671 -23.56 20.12 -46.25
C LYS A 671 -23.74 18.83 -47.06
N LYS A 672 -23.91 17.72 -46.35
CA LYS A 672 -24.90 16.70 -46.70
C LYS A 672 -25.84 16.51 -45.51
N THR A 673 -27.13 16.43 -45.78
CA THR A 673 -28.19 16.27 -44.78
C THR A 673 -28.30 14.80 -44.34
N ASP A 674 -28.56 14.57 -43.05
CA ASP A 674 -28.56 13.26 -42.38
C ASP A 674 -29.38 12.15 -43.07
N LYS A 675 -30.37 12.51 -43.89
CA LYS A 675 -31.16 11.53 -44.67
C LYS A 675 -30.41 10.86 -45.83
N GLU A 676 -29.33 11.44 -46.35
CA GLU A 676 -28.53 10.82 -47.42
C GLU A 676 -27.50 9.82 -46.88
N LEU A 677 -27.13 9.91 -45.58
CA LEU A 677 -26.19 8.98 -44.95
C LEU A 677 -26.90 7.68 -44.51
N GLU A 678 -28.16 7.76 -44.07
CA GLU A 678 -28.94 6.58 -43.68
C GLU A 678 -29.26 5.66 -44.87
N GLN A 679 -29.51 6.23 -46.07
CA GLN A 679 -29.79 5.41 -47.26
C GLN A 679 -28.53 4.68 -47.77
N GLN A 680 -27.33 5.26 -47.61
CA GLN A 680 -26.07 4.59 -47.96
C GLN A 680 -25.70 3.44 -47.01
N ILE A 681 -26.18 3.46 -45.76
CA ILE A 681 -25.97 2.37 -44.79
C ILE A 681 -26.94 1.20 -45.07
N ILE A 682 -28.14 1.50 -45.56
CA ILE A 682 -29.14 0.50 -45.97
C ILE A 682 -28.74 -0.18 -47.28
N ASP A 683 -28.18 0.56 -48.25
CA ASP A 683 -27.77 -0.01 -49.54
C ASP A 683 -26.45 -0.82 -49.47
N LEU A 684 -25.69 -0.73 -48.38
CA LEU A 684 -24.50 -1.55 -48.12
C LEU A 684 -24.78 -2.83 -47.30
N SER A 685 -26.03 -3.03 -46.87
CA SER A 685 -26.46 -4.22 -46.10
C SER A 685 -27.33 -5.20 -46.90
N ILE A 686 -27.40 -5.04 -48.23
CA ILE A 686 -28.09 -5.94 -49.15
C ILE A 686 -27.13 -6.31 -50.29
N ASP A 687 -26.30 -7.33 -50.05
CA ASP A 687 -25.88 -8.35 -51.02
C ASP A 687 -24.68 -9.12 -50.44
N GLU A 688 -24.97 -10.19 -49.68
CA GLU A 688 -24.21 -11.46 -49.70
C GLU A 688 -24.96 -12.51 -48.86
N ASP A 689 -26.15 -12.89 -49.31
CA ASP A 689 -26.81 -14.15 -48.94
C ASP A 689 -26.78 -15.10 -50.15
N LEU A 690 -25.76 -15.97 -50.21
CA LEU A 690 -25.83 -17.23 -50.97
C LEU A 690 -25.22 -18.38 -50.14
N LYS A 691 -26.08 -18.93 -49.29
CA LYS A 691 -26.38 -20.35 -49.04
C LYS A 691 -25.26 -21.37 -49.32
N ASP A 692 -24.86 -22.06 -48.26
CA ASP A 692 -24.76 -23.52 -48.29
C ASP A 692 -25.43 -24.10 -47.03
N ASP A 693 -26.55 -24.77 -47.26
CA ASP A 693 -27.40 -25.47 -46.30
C ASP A 693 -26.77 -26.83 -45.95
N ASP A 694 -26.31 -27.05 -44.71
CA ASP A 694 -26.37 -28.42 -44.11
C ASP A 694 -26.16 -28.56 -42.59
N VAL A 695 -26.34 -27.51 -41.76
CA VAL A 695 -26.21 -27.66 -40.28
C VAL A 695 -27.32 -26.93 -39.51
N THR A 696 -28.52 -26.85 -40.08
CA THR A 696 -29.69 -26.22 -39.44
C THR A 696 -30.83 -27.21 -39.18
N SER A 697 -30.48 -28.44 -38.77
CA SER A 697 -31.45 -29.43 -38.25
C SER A 697 -31.16 -29.82 -36.79
N SER A 698 -29.91 -29.79 -36.31
CA SER A 698 -29.56 -30.26 -34.95
C SER A 698 -29.77 -29.25 -33.80
N TYR A 699 -30.12 -27.99 -34.09
CA TYR A 699 -30.26 -26.94 -33.06
C TYR A 699 -31.70 -26.55 -32.69
N ARG A 700 -32.72 -27.16 -33.30
CA ARG A 700 -34.13 -26.97 -32.88
C ARG A 700 -34.63 -28.00 -31.87
N GLU A 701 -33.91 -29.10 -31.64
CA GLU A 701 -34.35 -30.14 -30.70
C GLU A 701 -33.79 -30.00 -29.27
N MET A 702 -32.78 -29.16 -29.01
CA MET A 702 -32.22 -28.99 -27.65
C MET A 702 -32.93 -27.95 -26.77
N ARG A 703 -34.06 -27.36 -27.20
CA ARG A 703 -34.87 -26.44 -26.36
C ARG A 703 -36.04 -27.10 -25.63
N ALA A 704 -36.18 -28.42 -25.70
CA ALA A 704 -37.24 -29.19 -25.04
C ALA A 704 -36.68 -30.29 -24.13
N CYS A 705 -36.03 -29.93 -23.02
CA CYS A 705 -35.84 -30.82 -21.88
C CYS A 705 -35.71 -30.01 -20.58
N LYS A 706 -36.82 -29.92 -19.83
CA LYS A 706 -36.83 -29.48 -18.42
C LYS A 706 -36.01 -30.47 -17.60
N GLN A 707 -34.96 -30.00 -16.91
CA GLN A 707 -34.38 -30.78 -15.82
C GLN A 707 -35.30 -30.70 -14.60
N VAL A 708 -35.81 -31.86 -14.25
CA VAL A 708 -36.58 -32.21 -13.07
C VAL A 708 -35.69 -32.09 -11.82
N ASN A 709 -36.12 -31.27 -10.86
CA ASN A 709 -35.66 -31.32 -9.48
C ASN A 709 -36.33 -32.52 -8.78
N LEU A 710 -35.54 -33.40 -8.16
CA LEU A 710 -36.07 -34.43 -7.24
C LEU A 710 -35.20 -34.55 -5.97
N GLY A 711 -35.84 -34.22 -4.83
CA GLY A 711 -35.45 -34.42 -3.42
C GLY A 711 -35.13 -33.10 -2.69
N GLY A 712 -36.02 -32.41 -1.96
CA GLY A 712 -37.18 -32.82 -1.11
C GLY A 712 -36.66 -33.25 0.29
N ARG A 713 -37.00 -32.67 1.45
CA ARG A 713 -38.24 -32.03 1.97
C ARG A 713 -37.94 -30.97 3.05
N ASP A 714 -38.63 -29.83 2.97
CA ASP A 714 -39.76 -29.32 3.80
C ASP A 714 -39.42 -28.85 5.21
N LEU A 715 -39.54 -27.54 5.41
CA LEU A 715 -40.18 -26.89 6.57
C LEU A 715 -40.55 -25.47 6.14
N ASN A 716 -41.80 -25.27 5.70
CA ASN A 716 -42.46 -23.98 5.63
C ASN A 716 -43.97 -24.22 5.78
N GLU A 717 -44.51 -23.88 6.95
CA GLU A 717 -45.92 -23.50 7.11
C GLU A 717 -46.07 -22.75 8.43
N GLU A 718 -47.02 -21.81 8.48
CA GLU A 718 -47.28 -20.80 9.51
C GLU A 718 -46.41 -19.53 9.46
N VAL A 719 -46.70 -18.62 8.52
CA VAL A 719 -47.13 -17.23 8.80
C VAL A 719 -47.80 -16.66 7.53
N ILE A 720 -49.02 -17.12 7.21
CA ILE A 720 -49.98 -16.32 6.42
C ILE A 720 -51.32 -16.45 7.13
N SER A 721 -51.65 -15.42 7.91
CA SER A 721 -52.98 -15.17 8.43
C SER A 721 -53.03 -13.68 8.74
N MET A 722 -54.07 -13.02 8.22
CA MET A 722 -54.40 -11.59 8.34
C MET A 722 -53.59 -10.70 7.37
N THR A 723 -54.14 -10.07 6.34
CA THR A 723 -55.50 -9.49 6.24
C THR A 723 -55.79 -9.22 4.76
N GLU A 724 -56.82 -9.85 4.21
CA GLU A 724 -57.54 -9.33 3.04
C GLU A 724 -58.52 -8.25 3.54
N GLY A 725 -58.59 -7.13 2.84
CA GLY A 725 -59.54 -6.07 3.15
C GLY A 725 -59.43 -4.88 2.21
N SER A 726 -60.37 -4.84 1.27
CA SER A 726 -60.84 -3.69 0.50
C SER A 726 -60.12 -3.34 -0.80
N LEU A 727 -60.70 -3.86 -1.88
CA LEU A 727 -60.80 -3.22 -3.19
C LEU A 727 -61.22 -1.76 -3.02
N GLY A 728 -60.38 -0.84 -3.49
CA GLY A 728 -60.71 0.56 -3.73
C GLY A 728 -60.07 0.99 -5.04
N GLU A 729 -60.90 1.36 -6.02
CA GLU A 729 -60.51 1.98 -7.27
C GLU A 729 -59.60 3.19 -7.02
N GLN A 730 -58.36 3.15 -7.54
CA GLN A 730 -57.56 4.34 -7.76
C GLN A 730 -56.92 4.24 -9.14
N THR A 731 -57.61 4.88 -10.08
CA THR A 731 -57.13 5.65 -11.23
C THR A 731 -55.74 5.33 -11.79
N ASP A 732 -55.72 5.00 -13.09
CA ASP A 732 -54.58 5.08 -14.00
C ASP A 732 -53.78 6.37 -13.81
N GLU A 733 -52.80 6.36 -12.91
CA GLU A 733 -51.68 7.29 -12.96
C GLU A 733 -50.62 6.70 -13.88
N ARG A 734 -50.59 7.30 -15.06
CA ARG A 734 -49.53 7.31 -16.06
C ARG A 734 -48.18 6.94 -15.43
N VAL A 735 -47.62 5.79 -15.83
CA VAL A 735 -46.20 5.47 -15.62
C VAL A 735 -45.42 6.67 -16.16
N GLU A 736 -44.90 7.51 -15.27
CA GLU A 736 -43.90 8.49 -15.65
C GLU A 736 -42.74 7.68 -16.23
N GLU A 737 -42.55 7.80 -17.55
CA GLU A 737 -41.26 7.58 -18.17
C GLU A 737 -40.22 8.18 -17.24
N TRP A 738 -39.31 7.35 -16.75
CA TRP A 738 -38.10 7.80 -16.10
C TRP A 738 -37.33 8.63 -17.13
N LYS A 739 -37.69 9.90 -17.22
CA LYS A 739 -36.84 10.94 -17.78
C LYS A 739 -35.54 10.82 -17.02
N ASP A 740 -34.46 10.64 -17.77
CA ASP A 740 -33.09 10.81 -17.33
C ASP A 740 -33.04 11.95 -16.30
N GLN A 741 -33.02 11.56 -15.03
CA GLN A 741 -33.04 12.53 -13.94
C GLN A 741 -31.67 13.16 -13.92
N ALA A 742 -31.62 14.29 -14.61
CA ALA A 742 -30.68 15.39 -14.49
C ALA A 742 -29.21 14.96 -14.48
N GLU A 743 -28.52 15.35 -15.56
CA GLU A 743 -27.22 16.00 -15.43
C GLU A 743 -27.23 16.85 -14.15
N SER A 744 -26.71 16.28 -13.06
CA SER A 744 -26.50 17.01 -11.82
C SER A 744 -25.67 18.22 -12.21
N GLU A 745 -26.24 19.41 -12.03
CA GLU A 745 -25.64 20.73 -12.17
C GLU A 745 -24.18 20.63 -12.62
N GLN A 746 -23.94 20.78 -13.92
CA GLN A 746 -22.60 20.73 -14.50
C GLN A 746 -21.71 21.74 -13.73
N LEU A 747 -21.02 21.24 -12.69
CA LEU A 747 -19.76 21.81 -12.26
C LEU A 747 -18.97 21.96 -13.54
N THR A 748 -18.74 23.20 -13.96
CA THR A 748 -18.01 23.57 -15.18
C THR A 748 -16.57 23.13 -15.01
N MET A 749 -16.37 21.81 -15.08
CA MET A 749 -15.08 21.18 -14.96
C MET A 749 -14.30 21.43 -16.24
N ALA A 750 -12.99 21.66 -16.09
CA ALA A 750 -12.08 21.68 -17.21
C ALA A 750 -12.11 20.33 -17.94
N SER A 751 -11.61 20.32 -19.18
CA SER A 751 -11.56 19.10 -19.98
C SER A 751 -10.80 17.99 -19.24
N ALA A 752 -11.17 16.72 -19.49
CA ALA A 752 -10.47 15.58 -18.90
C ALA A 752 -8.96 15.59 -19.23
N HIS A 753 -8.61 16.07 -20.43
CA HIS A 753 -7.22 16.34 -20.84
C HIS A 753 -6.52 17.27 -19.84
N ASP A 754 -7.08 18.45 -19.59
CA ASP A 754 -6.43 19.47 -18.77
C ASP A 754 -6.30 19.03 -17.31
N VAL A 755 -7.35 18.38 -16.78
CA VAL A 755 -7.33 17.79 -15.43
C VAL A 755 -6.25 16.71 -15.33
N ARG A 756 -6.16 15.82 -16.32
CA ARG A 756 -5.16 14.74 -16.35
C ARG A 756 -3.74 15.29 -16.43
N GLN A 757 -3.51 16.26 -17.32
CA GLN A 757 -2.21 16.91 -17.45
C GLN A 757 -1.77 17.52 -16.10
N TYR A 758 -2.67 18.23 -15.42
CA TYR A 758 -2.37 18.80 -14.11
C TYR A 758 -2.08 17.74 -13.05
N LEU A 759 -2.86 16.66 -12.99
CA LEU A 759 -2.60 15.57 -12.04
C LEU A 759 -1.26 14.87 -12.30
N MET A 760 -0.89 14.67 -13.57
CA MET A 760 0.42 14.16 -13.96
C MET A 760 1.54 15.11 -13.51
N MET A 761 1.39 16.42 -13.70
CA MET A 761 2.34 17.43 -13.22
C MET A 761 2.47 17.40 -11.69
N LEU A 762 1.35 17.41 -10.96
CA LEU A 762 1.33 17.31 -9.50
C LEU A 762 2.04 16.04 -8.98
N ALA A 763 1.96 14.94 -9.73
CA ALA A 763 2.67 13.70 -9.45
C ALA A 763 4.20 13.86 -9.58
N LEU A 764 4.61 14.59 -10.62
CA LEU A 764 5.98 14.71 -11.09
C LEU A 764 6.77 15.83 -10.41
N ASP A 765 6.13 16.94 -10.04
CA ASP A 765 6.82 18.13 -9.53
C ASP A 765 7.82 17.83 -8.41
N PRO A 766 7.49 17.01 -7.38
CA PRO A 766 8.46 16.71 -6.32
C PRO A 766 9.67 15.90 -6.80
N ILE A 767 9.52 15.14 -7.90
CA ILE A 767 10.60 14.33 -8.49
C ILE A 767 11.46 15.18 -9.41
N LEU A 768 10.84 16.03 -10.23
CA LEU A 768 11.55 16.95 -11.11
C LEU A 768 12.39 17.93 -10.29
N LEU A 769 11.81 18.50 -9.23
CA LEU A 769 12.54 19.33 -8.27
C LEU A 769 13.72 18.57 -7.64
N ASP A 770 13.57 17.28 -7.33
CA ASP A 770 14.67 16.47 -6.78
C ASP A 770 15.79 16.23 -7.77
N ARG A 771 15.44 16.01 -9.04
CA ARG A 771 16.42 15.85 -10.13
C ARG A 771 17.17 17.15 -10.35
N GLU A 772 16.47 18.28 -10.38
CA GLU A 772 17.06 19.61 -10.53
C GLU A 772 18.01 19.95 -9.37
N ILE A 773 17.56 19.76 -8.12
CA ILE A 773 18.40 19.97 -6.93
C ILE A 773 19.66 19.11 -6.99
N ARG A 774 19.56 17.84 -7.40
CA ARG A 774 20.72 16.94 -7.51
C ARG A 774 21.69 17.37 -8.60
N ALA A 775 21.20 17.69 -9.79
CA ALA A 775 22.02 18.18 -10.89
C ALA A 775 22.75 19.47 -10.49
N GLN A 776 22.08 20.32 -9.70
CA GLN A 776 22.69 21.55 -9.20
C GLN A 776 23.74 21.30 -8.12
N ILE A 777 23.52 20.35 -7.19
CA ILE A 777 24.53 19.94 -6.20
C ILE A 777 25.78 19.43 -6.90
N GLU A 778 25.62 18.67 -7.98
CA GLU A 778 26.74 18.19 -8.79
C GLU A 778 27.51 19.36 -9.42
N LYS A 779 26.80 20.32 -10.04
CA LYS A 779 27.41 21.56 -10.55
C LYS A 779 28.12 22.38 -9.47
N ASP A 780 27.60 22.40 -8.24
CA ASP A 780 28.17 23.11 -7.10
C ASP A 780 29.29 22.28 -6.38
N GLY A 781 29.84 21.25 -7.02
CA GLY A 781 30.97 20.46 -6.51
C GLY A 781 30.61 19.59 -5.29
N GLY A 782 29.36 19.11 -5.22
CA GLY A 782 28.84 18.29 -4.13
C GLY A 782 28.33 19.09 -2.92
N LYS A 783 28.40 20.42 -2.96
CA LYS A 783 27.87 21.29 -1.89
C LYS A 783 26.38 21.55 -2.11
N ILE A 784 25.62 21.59 -1.01
CA ILE A 784 24.17 21.75 -1.05
C ILE A 784 23.82 23.19 -0.71
N TYR A 785 23.54 23.98 -1.74
CA TYR A 785 23.13 25.39 -1.59
C TYR A 785 21.66 25.59 -1.96
N CYS A 786 21.04 26.60 -1.34
CA CYS A 786 19.74 27.06 -1.80
C CYS A 786 19.93 28.03 -2.97
N GLN A 787 19.52 27.60 -4.17
CA GLN A 787 19.62 28.44 -5.36
C GLN A 787 18.71 29.67 -5.28
N LYS A 788 17.59 29.56 -4.55
CA LYS A 788 16.73 30.71 -4.29
C LYS A 788 17.36 31.70 -3.29
N CYS A 789 18.22 31.26 -2.37
CA CYS A 789 18.97 32.19 -1.52
C CYS A 789 20.18 32.81 -2.22
N ARG A 790 20.74 32.14 -3.24
CA ARG A 790 21.99 32.52 -3.88
C ARG A 790 22.02 33.98 -4.38
N PRO A 791 20.97 34.52 -5.01
CA PRO A 791 20.93 35.91 -5.45
C PRO A 791 21.02 36.95 -4.31
N TYR A 792 20.63 36.60 -3.08
CA TYR A 792 20.63 37.53 -1.93
C TYR A 792 22.00 37.63 -1.24
N HIS A 793 22.98 36.86 -1.68
CA HIS A 793 24.30 36.78 -1.07
C HIS A 793 25.38 37.33 -2.02
N LYS A 794 26.15 38.32 -1.56
CA LYS A 794 27.20 38.98 -2.36
C LYS A 794 28.37 38.06 -2.74
N SER A 795 28.53 36.90 -2.09
CA SER A 795 29.52 35.88 -2.46
C SER A 795 29.12 34.48 -1.97
N ASP A 796 29.59 33.44 -2.66
CA ASP A 796 29.36 32.03 -2.30
C ASP A 796 29.89 31.65 -0.90
N LYS A 797 30.82 32.44 -0.32
CA LYS A 797 31.29 32.25 1.07
C LYS A 797 30.24 32.60 2.13
N THR A 798 29.23 33.40 1.78
CA THR A 798 28.13 33.78 2.69
C THR A 798 26.90 32.89 2.56
N LEU A 799 26.84 32.04 1.52
CA LEU A 799 25.78 31.06 1.38
C LEU A 799 25.94 29.93 2.39
N ARG A 800 24.89 29.73 3.19
CA ARG A 800 24.81 28.59 4.09
C ARG A 800 24.71 27.31 3.27
N SER A 801 25.70 26.42 3.43
CA SER A 801 25.59 25.05 2.92
C SER A 801 24.71 24.21 3.85
N PHE A 802 23.84 23.39 3.26
CA PHE A 802 22.98 22.47 3.97
C PHE A 802 23.67 21.12 4.12
N SER A 803 23.48 20.46 5.27
CA SER A 803 24.08 19.13 5.50
C SER A 803 23.36 18.00 4.77
N SER A 804 22.19 18.25 4.17
CA SER A 804 21.42 17.27 3.39
C SER A 804 20.36 17.93 2.50
N ILE A 805 19.96 17.24 1.43
CA ILE A 805 18.87 17.66 0.53
C ILE A 805 17.57 17.88 1.30
N SER A 806 17.26 17.03 2.29
CA SER A 806 16.04 17.19 3.09
C SER A 806 16.00 18.51 3.84
N LYS A 807 17.13 18.97 4.40
CA LYS A 807 17.21 20.28 5.05
C LYS A 807 17.12 21.43 4.05
N LEU A 808 17.67 21.27 2.85
CA LEU A 808 17.50 22.23 1.78
C LEU A 808 16.02 22.34 1.37
N LYS A 809 15.33 21.23 1.13
CA LYS A 809 13.90 21.24 0.79
C LYS A 809 13.04 21.84 1.90
N GLU A 810 13.34 21.48 3.14
CA GLU A 810 12.67 22.06 4.30
C GLU A 810 12.88 23.57 4.32
N HIS A 811 14.09 24.05 4.05
CA HIS A 811 14.36 25.47 3.89
C HIS A 811 13.63 26.09 2.68
N MET A 812 13.61 25.44 1.51
CA MET A 812 12.86 25.90 0.35
C MET A 812 11.38 26.11 0.67
N TRP A 813 10.75 25.13 1.30
CA TRP A 813 9.36 25.24 1.76
C TRP A 813 9.19 26.26 2.90
N LYS A 814 10.18 26.39 3.79
CA LYS A 814 10.15 27.32 4.93
C LYS A 814 10.49 28.76 4.60
N TYR A 815 11.05 29.09 3.45
CA TYR A 815 11.51 30.46 3.21
C TYR A 815 11.19 30.96 1.80
N HIS A 816 10.74 30.08 0.91
CA HIS A 816 10.50 30.42 -0.49
C HIS A 816 9.09 30.05 -0.95
N THR A 817 8.08 30.65 -0.31
CA THR A 817 6.68 30.64 -0.79
C THR A 817 6.55 31.55 -2.01
N ASP A 818 5.51 31.35 -2.83
CA ASP A 818 5.29 32.20 -4.00
C ASP A 818 5.15 33.68 -3.60
N TRP A 819 4.49 33.95 -2.47
CA TRP A 819 4.41 35.27 -1.85
C TRP A 819 5.77 35.84 -1.46
N ALA A 820 6.62 35.08 -0.76
CA ALA A 820 7.95 35.53 -0.35
C ALA A 820 8.90 35.72 -1.55
N GLU A 821 8.68 34.98 -2.64
CA GLU A 821 9.47 35.09 -3.87
C GLU A 821 9.02 36.26 -4.75
N LEU A 822 7.86 36.89 -4.48
CA LEU A 822 7.41 38.09 -5.20
C LEU A 822 8.42 39.23 -5.12
N ILE A 823 9.18 39.34 -4.03
CA ILE A 823 10.21 40.37 -3.88
C ILE A 823 11.18 40.45 -5.08
N ARG A 824 11.48 39.30 -5.72
CA ARG A 824 12.31 39.27 -6.94
C ARG A 824 11.61 39.85 -8.16
N LYS A 825 10.30 39.65 -8.25
CA LYS A 825 9.46 40.19 -9.33
C LYS A 825 9.10 41.65 -9.08
N MET A 826 9.13 42.08 -7.82
CA MET A 826 8.85 43.46 -7.40
C MET A 826 10.05 44.39 -7.64
N THR A 827 11.27 43.84 -7.65
CA THR A 827 12.49 44.63 -7.85
C THR A 827 12.90 44.62 -9.32
N TYR A 828 12.86 45.78 -9.98
CA TYR A 828 13.29 45.92 -11.37
C TYR A 828 14.29 47.08 -11.51
N LYS A 829 15.56 46.76 -11.74
CA LYS A 829 16.68 47.71 -11.65
C LYS A 829 16.69 48.34 -10.24
N ASP A 830 16.61 49.66 -10.14
CA ASP A 830 16.63 50.42 -8.89
C ASP A 830 15.22 50.89 -8.46
N ARG A 831 14.15 50.22 -8.91
CA ARG A 831 12.75 50.61 -8.62
C ARG A 831 11.90 49.42 -8.20
N TYR A 832 10.91 49.69 -7.35
CA TYR A 832 9.94 48.69 -6.90
C TYR A 832 8.60 48.85 -7.64
N MET A 833 8.06 47.75 -8.17
CA MET A 833 6.85 47.75 -9.01
C MET A 833 5.96 46.55 -8.73
N CYS A 834 4.65 46.71 -8.99
CA CYS A 834 3.69 45.61 -8.97
C CYS A 834 4.11 44.48 -9.93
N PRO A 835 4.17 43.21 -9.48
CA PRO A 835 4.53 42.07 -10.32
C PRO A 835 3.36 41.50 -11.15
N GLY A 836 2.13 42.00 -10.93
CA GLY A 836 0.93 41.67 -11.69
C GLY A 836 0.72 42.56 -12.93
N ALA A 837 -0.46 42.46 -13.55
CA ALA A 837 -0.89 43.20 -14.72
C ALA A 837 -0.94 44.72 -14.50
N CYS A 838 -1.01 45.18 -13.25
CA CYS A 838 -0.79 46.59 -12.91
C CYS A 838 0.60 47.09 -13.35
N GLY A 839 1.61 46.22 -13.26
CA GLY A 839 2.95 46.42 -13.81
C GLY A 839 3.54 47.83 -13.62
N ARG A 840 4.33 48.26 -14.62
CA ARG A 840 5.15 49.50 -14.67
C ARG A 840 4.37 50.82 -14.54
N LYS A 841 3.05 50.80 -14.33
CA LYS A 841 2.20 52.00 -14.23
C LYS A 841 2.33 52.71 -12.90
N ARG A 842 2.76 52.00 -11.85
CA ARG A 842 3.01 52.55 -10.51
C ARG A 842 4.38 52.11 -10.01
N GLN A 843 5.11 53.07 -9.46
CA GLN A 843 6.38 52.88 -8.79
C GLN A 843 6.18 53.13 -7.31
N PHE A 844 6.89 52.35 -6.51
CA PHE A 844 6.84 52.39 -5.06
C PHE A 844 8.25 52.62 -4.54
N ASP A 845 8.35 53.22 -3.35
CA ASP A 845 9.63 53.59 -2.74
C ASP A 845 10.20 52.40 -1.95
N THR A 846 9.34 51.50 -1.48
CA THR A 846 9.73 50.29 -0.76
C THR A 846 9.03 49.04 -1.29
N VAL A 847 9.62 47.87 -1.01
CA VAL A 847 8.98 46.57 -1.33
C VAL A 847 7.69 46.36 -0.53
N ASP A 848 7.66 46.85 0.71
CA ASP A 848 6.50 46.69 1.60
C ASP A 848 5.26 47.41 1.05
N GLU A 849 5.44 48.60 0.48
CA GLU A 849 4.37 49.32 -0.24
C GLU A 849 3.86 48.53 -1.46
N VAL A 850 4.73 47.81 -2.17
CA VAL A 850 4.28 46.93 -3.27
C VAL A 850 3.45 45.77 -2.73
N TYR A 851 3.84 45.18 -1.60
CA TYR A 851 3.07 44.11 -0.96
C TYR A 851 1.68 44.59 -0.52
N GLU A 852 1.59 45.78 0.07
CA GLU A 852 0.32 46.41 0.45
C GLU A 852 -0.56 46.67 -0.76
N HIS A 853 0.02 47.19 -1.85
CA HIS A 853 -0.71 47.39 -3.09
C HIS A 853 -1.21 46.06 -3.68
N CYS A 854 -0.40 44.99 -3.68
CA CYS A 854 -0.79 43.71 -4.28
C CYS A 854 -2.03 43.07 -3.64
N ILE A 855 -2.37 43.43 -2.41
CA ILE A 855 -3.57 42.95 -1.70
C ILE A 855 -4.67 44.00 -1.59
N SER A 856 -4.43 45.23 -2.05
CA SER A 856 -5.45 46.27 -2.07
C SER A 856 -6.38 46.09 -3.27
N ASP A 857 -7.58 46.65 -3.14
CA ASP A 857 -8.63 46.62 -4.17
C ASP A 857 -8.20 47.38 -5.45
N GLU A 858 -7.07 48.11 -5.38
CA GLU A 858 -6.50 48.84 -6.51
C GLU A 858 -5.64 47.96 -7.43
N CYS A 859 -5.34 46.72 -7.03
CA CYS A 859 -4.56 45.77 -7.82
C CYS A 859 -5.45 44.90 -8.73
N VAL A 860 -5.18 44.90 -10.03
CA VAL A 860 -5.93 44.10 -11.02
C VAL A 860 -5.87 42.60 -10.72
N ASP A 861 -4.75 42.13 -10.15
CA ASP A 861 -4.52 40.72 -9.84
C ASP A 861 -4.66 40.40 -8.34
N GLN A 862 -5.36 41.26 -7.58
CA GLN A 862 -5.54 41.13 -6.13
C GLN A 862 -5.97 39.71 -5.73
N GLY A 863 -6.92 39.11 -6.46
CA GLY A 863 -7.41 37.76 -6.17
C GLY A 863 -6.31 36.69 -6.14
N ALA A 864 -5.34 36.76 -7.07
CA ALA A 864 -4.21 35.83 -7.09
C ALA A 864 -3.25 36.08 -5.92
N PHE A 865 -2.97 37.35 -5.62
CA PHE A 865 -2.06 37.76 -4.54
C PHE A 865 -2.60 37.46 -3.14
N VAL A 866 -3.91 37.63 -2.92
CA VAL A 866 -4.58 37.26 -1.68
C VAL A 866 -4.49 35.75 -1.44
N VAL A 867 -4.68 34.92 -2.48
CA VAL A 867 -4.50 33.46 -2.37
C VAL A 867 -3.04 33.10 -2.04
N MET A 868 -2.07 33.75 -2.67
CA MET A 868 -0.64 33.53 -2.37
C MET A 868 -0.28 33.93 -0.93
N LYS A 869 -0.78 35.08 -0.45
CA LYS A 869 -0.56 35.55 0.93
C LYS A 869 -1.22 34.61 1.94
N ALA A 870 -2.45 34.18 1.70
CA ALA A 870 -3.14 33.24 2.56
C ALA A 870 -2.38 31.90 2.70
N GLU A 871 -1.84 31.35 1.60
CA GLU A 871 -1.02 30.14 1.69
C GLU A 871 0.32 30.40 2.40
N ASN A 872 0.94 31.56 2.19
CA ASN A 872 2.15 31.95 2.92
C ASN A 872 1.90 32.01 4.43
N ASP A 873 0.83 32.68 4.85
CA ASP A 873 0.45 32.83 6.25
C ASP A 873 0.11 31.46 6.86
N ARG A 874 -0.58 30.59 6.12
CA ARG A 874 -0.83 29.19 6.53
C ARG A 874 0.46 28.41 6.75
N VAL A 875 1.44 28.56 5.85
CA VAL A 875 2.75 27.93 5.99
C VAL A 875 3.51 28.50 7.20
N HIS A 876 3.44 29.80 7.45
CA HIS A 876 4.01 30.43 8.65
C HIS A 876 3.36 29.93 9.94
N GLN A 877 2.04 29.79 9.97
CA GLN A 877 1.30 29.24 11.10
C GLN A 877 1.72 27.79 11.41
N MET A 878 1.82 26.93 10.39
CA MET A 878 2.35 25.57 10.55
C MET A 878 3.78 25.53 11.09
N ARG A 879 4.62 26.54 10.75
CA ARG A 879 5.98 26.64 11.30
C ARG A 879 5.93 26.98 12.79
N TYR A 880 5.09 27.94 13.18
CA TYR A 880 4.90 28.33 14.57
C TYR A 880 4.45 27.12 15.41
N GLU A 881 3.44 26.40 14.94
CA GLU A 881 2.92 25.21 15.62
C GLU A 881 3.95 24.08 15.75
N LYS A 882 4.71 23.78 14.69
CA LYS A 882 5.80 22.78 14.74
C LYS A 882 6.95 23.21 15.66
N GLN A 883 7.24 24.51 15.73
CA GLN A 883 8.26 25.05 16.61
C GLN A 883 7.82 24.96 18.08
N VAL A 884 6.58 25.36 18.38
CA VAL A 884 5.96 25.19 19.70
C VAL A 884 5.94 23.73 20.11
N GLN A 885 5.58 22.82 19.19
CA GLN A 885 5.59 21.39 19.44
C GLN A 885 7.02 20.86 19.70
N TYR A 886 8.04 21.28 18.95
CA TYR A 886 9.43 20.92 19.20
C TYR A 886 9.96 21.45 20.54
N GLU A 887 9.52 22.64 20.94
CA GLU A 887 9.83 23.25 22.24
C GLU A 887 9.15 22.51 23.40
N GLN A 888 7.91 22.01 23.20
CA GLN A 888 7.16 21.19 24.13
C GLN A 888 7.70 19.74 24.24
N GLU A 889 8.17 19.13 23.15
CA GLU A 889 8.69 17.75 23.09
C GLU A 889 10.16 17.61 23.59
N GLY A 890 10.67 18.58 24.34
CA GLY A 890 11.99 18.46 24.98
C GLY A 890 13.19 18.77 24.08
N GLY A 891 12.99 19.46 22.95
CA GLY A 891 14.08 20.00 22.09
C GLY A 891 15.04 20.98 22.79
N CYS A 892 14.77 21.29 24.06
CA CYS A 892 15.50 22.23 24.90
C CYS A 892 16.84 21.70 25.45
N ALA A 893 17.17 20.41 25.42
CA ALA A 893 18.41 19.94 26.07
C ALA A 893 19.70 20.48 25.40
N ARG A 894 19.71 20.58 24.07
CA ARG A 894 20.89 21.05 23.30
C ARG A 894 20.96 22.57 23.19
N ASN A 895 19.81 23.24 23.17
CA ASN A 895 19.72 24.70 23.16
C ASN A 895 19.81 25.32 24.56
N ARG A 896 19.41 24.61 25.65
CA ARG A 896 19.72 25.02 27.03
C ARG A 896 21.22 25.11 27.21
N GLY A 897 21.99 24.07 26.92
CA GLY A 897 23.45 24.13 27.07
C GLY A 897 24.13 25.24 26.26
N ALA A 898 23.59 25.62 25.09
CA ALA A 898 24.11 26.73 24.30
C ALA A 898 23.63 28.12 24.79
N ARG A 899 22.38 28.22 25.27
CA ARG A 899 21.78 29.44 25.83
C ARG A 899 22.32 29.72 27.22
N GLU A 900 22.44 28.71 28.07
CA GLU A 900 23.08 28.73 29.39
C GLU A 900 24.56 29.11 29.25
N ARG A 901 25.33 28.54 28.30
CA ARG A 901 26.71 29.00 28.05
C ARG A 901 26.79 30.45 27.58
N ARG A 902 25.87 30.92 26.74
CA ARG A 902 25.81 32.33 26.34
C ARG A 902 25.42 33.24 27.51
N GLN A 903 24.49 32.80 28.35
CA GLN A 903 24.07 33.50 29.56
C GLN A 903 25.19 33.54 30.60
N PHE A 904 25.93 32.45 30.80
CA PHE A 904 27.10 32.43 31.68
C PHE A 904 28.25 33.27 31.11
N HIS A 905 28.47 33.29 29.79
CA HIS A 905 29.38 34.22 29.13
C HIS A 905 28.95 35.69 29.29
N TYR A 906 27.67 35.98 29.21
CA TYR A 906 27.14 37.31 29.45
C TYR A 906 27.34 37.71 30.93
N LEU A 907 26.95 36.86 31.87
CA LEU A 907 27.13 37.08 33.31
C LEU A 907 28.60 37.23 33.70
N ALA A 908 29.52 36.47 33.07
CA ALA A 908 30.96 36.59 33.31
C ALA A 908 31.55 37.94 32.87
N ASN A 909 30.86 38.66 31.97
CA ASN A 909 31.31 39.92 31.39
C ASN A 909 30.36 41.10 31.67
N VAL A 910 29.33 40.91 32.49
CA VAL A 910 28.33 41.94 32.81
C VAL A 910 29.00 43.16 33.44
N THR A 911 28.49 44.35 33.13
CA THR A 911 28.96 45.66 33.58
C THR A 911 27.94 46.32 34.50
N GLU A 912 28.33 47.39 35.18
CA GLU A 912 27.38 48.17 36.00
C GLU A 912 26.29 48.82 35.15
N GLN A 913 26.62 49.23 33.93
CA GLN A 913 25.69 49.81 32.96
C GLN A 913 24.52 48.85 32.68
N ASP A 914 24.81 47.56 32.51
CA ASP A 914 23.79 46.54 32.24
C ASP A 914 22.77 46.43 33.39
N PHE A 915 23.22 46.58 34.65
CA PHE A 915 22.31 46.56 35.81
C PHE A 915 21.53 47.85 35.98
N TRP A 916 22.08 48.99 35.55
CA TRP A 916 21.33 50.25 35.49
C TRP A 916 20.22 50.19 34.44
N GLU A 917 20.50 49.66 33.26
CA GLU A 917 19.49 49.47 32.21
C GLU A 917 18.39 48.51 32.65
N ILE A 918 18.75 47.46 33.40
CA ILE A 918 17.77 46.55 34.01
C ILE A 918 16.92 47.30 35.05
N ALA A 919 17.53 48.04 35.98
CA ALA A 919 16.78 48.80 36.99
C ALA A 919 15.79 49.79 36.35
N ASP A 920 16.21 50.49 35.29
CA ASP A 920 15.35 51.41 34.54
C ASP A 920 14.21 50.68 33.83
N SER A 921 14.48 49.51 33.22
CA SER A 921 13.46 48.70 32.54
C SER A 921 12.37 48.15 33.48
N TYR A 922 12.70 47.99 34.77
CA TYR A 922 11.77 47.59 35.82
C TYR A 922 11.30 48.79 36.67
N GLU A 923 11.57 50.02 36.21
CA GLU A 923 11.17 51.28 36.85
C GLU A 923 11.61 51.41 38.32
N ILE A 924 12.72 50.76 38.71
CA ILE A 924 13.25 50.82 40.08
C ILE A 924 14.09 52.10 40.23
N PRO A 925 13.80 52.96 41.23
CA PRO A 925 14.53 54.22 41.40
C PRO A 925 16.03 53.98 41.59
N ARG A 926 16.86 54.62 40.76
CA ARG A 926 18.32 54.40 40.75
C ARG A 926 18.99 54.60 42.13
N ALA A 927 18.46 55.50 42.96
CA ALA A 927 18.95 55.73 44.32
C ALA A 927 18.87 54.49 45.23
N GLN A 928 17.89 53.60 45.00
CA GLN A 928 17.71 52.38 45.79
C GLN A 928 18.67 51.26 45.37
N VAL A 929 19.05 51.22 44.09
CA VAL A 929 19.90 50.14 43.53
C VAL A 929 21.39 50.49 43.61
N ARG A 930 21.73 51.80 43.65
CA ARG A 930 23.11 52.32 43.71
C ARG A 930 24.04 51.63 44.71
N PRO A 931 23.63 51.35 45.97
CA PRO A 931 24.52 50.72 46.95
C PRO A 931 24.87 49.26 46.62
N TYR A 932 24.09 48.61 45.75
CA TYR A 932 24.15 47.16 45.52
C TYR A 932 24.75 46.79 44.15
N ILE A 933 24.88 47.74 43.22
CA ILE A 933 25.28 47.44 41.84
C ILE A 933 26.68 46.83 41.73
N GLU A 934 27.66 47.36 42.46
CA GLU A 934 29.01 46.78 42.48
C GLU A 934 28.99 45.32 42.98
N LEU A 935 28.19 45.04 44.01
CA LEU A 935 28.05 43.70 44.57
C LEU A 935 27.31 42.76 43.60
N MET A 936 26.27 43.24 42.93
CA MET A 936 25.51 42.48 41.92
C MET A 936 26.38 42.13 40.71
N VAL A 937 27.18 43.07 40.21
CA VAL A 937 28.16 42.83 39.13
C VAL A 937 29.20 41.80 39.56
N ARG A 938 29.76 41.94 40.77
CA ARG A 938 30.75 40.99 41.29
C ARG A 938 30.18 39.57 41.41
N ASN A 939 28.97 39.43 41.94
CA ASN A 939 28.31 38.14 42.12
C ASN A 939 27.92 37.52 40.77
N ALA A 940 27.38 38.30 39.84
CA ALA A 940 27.04 37.84 38.51
C ALA A 940 28.29 37.34 37.74
N ARG A 941 29.41 38.08 37.83
CA ARG A 941 30.69 37.65 37.25
C ARG A 941 31.23 36.37 37.88
N PHE A 942 31.14 36.26 39.20
CA PHE A 942 31.57 35.06 39.93
C PHE A 942 30.76 33.83 39.53
N ILE A 943 29.43 33.95 39.47
CA ILE A 943 28.52 32.89 39.02
C ILE A 943 28.83 32.51 37.57
N GLY A 944 28.97 33.50 36.68
CA GLY A 944 29.29 33.28 35.27
C GLY A 944 30.62 32.54 35.07
N LYS A 945 31.69 32.94 35.78
CA LYS A 945 33.02 32.31 35.68
C LYS A 945 33.10 30.91 36.31
N THR A 946 32.27 30.62 37.30
CA THR A 946 32.28 29.32 38.00
C THR A 946 31.46 28.25 37.25
N LEU A 947 30.47 28.68 36.47
CA LEU A 947 29.55 27.81 35.72
C LEU A 947 29.87 27.70 34.21
N LEU A 948 30.81 28.52 33.72
CA LEU A 948 31.49 28.35 32.43
C LEU A 948 32.56 27.27 32.51
#